data_AF-A0AA40C7V7-F1
#
_entry.id   AF-A0AA40C7V7-F1
#
_cell.length_a   1.000
_cell.length_b   1.000
_cell.length_c   1.000
_cell.angle_alpha   90.00
_cell.angle_beta   90.00
_cell.angle_gamma   90.00
#
_symmetry.space_group_name_H-M   'P 1'
#
loop_
_entity.id
_entity.type
_entity.pdbx_description
1 polymer ?
#
loop_
_entity_poly.entity_id
_entity_poly.type
_entity_poly.pdbx_seq_one_letter_code
_entity_poly.pdbx_strand_id
1 'polypeptide(L)'
;MKFRDGQWLAAEGVHAEYAEEVYRISSTSSGKGISLLCPTKKIRSRGDTLNLSTLTIDIEPAFDGVLSVETTHWQGALRRGPHFELFPDGKPEVESSVVKGDKGTTLSSGSLSATVSGKEHTFEISFHPADGEKRLTALQYRSVGLAYTPAPTTPMQTSDMRNIKHHIFTQTTIGVGESIHGLGERFGAFNKVGQTVSLWNADGGTSSDQAYKNISFWMSSRGYGVFIDTPERVDLEIGSERCCRAQTSVEGQRLKWYLIYGPSPREILQKYSILTGTPGSVPAWSFGLWLSTSFTTSYDEATVSSFLSGMKARDIPVEVFHFDCFWLKAFQWCDFEFDSDMFPDPAGQIARLKAEGTVKKICVWINPYLGQASPVFAEAAAKGYLLKRLNGDIFQWDLWQTGMAIIDFTNPSACAWFTSRLNSLFDIGIDCIKTDFGERIPSIDVAWHDPTVDPRRMHNYYSFLYNALVYRALQSRFGPRSAVLFARSATAGTQRFPLTWGGDCESTPEAMAESIRGGLSLGLCGFSFWSVDIGGFEGSPAPWIYKRWVAWGLLCSHSRLHGSNSYRVPWTVDNDDASPEGCSATLAKWTHLKARLMPYLFAQAQESTRGGLPLSLRAMCIEFPEDPTAWTLDRQFMVGNSLLVTPIFEEDGTVQFYLPKGRWTNFFTGEVKAGPGWVEETHSFATLPLYVREGTLLVLGREGEKRTVYDYAEDVEVRSYFAEECTRAVVVDGEGEEVVVLEVKGGEIVGREGLKGDCVFTVVSA
;
A
#
# COMPACT_ATOMS: atom_id res chain seq x y z
N MET A 1 -7.84 20.51 -5.05
CA MET A 1 -8.78 21.59 -5.39
C MET A 1 -8.09 22.90 -5.13
N LYS A 2 -8.10 23.81 -6.11
CA LYS A 2 -7.53 25.14 -5.96
C LYS A 2 -8.60 26.11 -5.44
N PHE A 3 -8.29 26.83 -4.36
CA PHE A 3 -9.11 27.89 -3.79
C PHE A 3 -8.57 29.28 -4.13
N ARG A 4 -7.38 29.36 -4.76
CA ARG A 4 -6.69 30.60 -5.08
C ARG A 4 -6.38 30.71 -6.56
N ASP A 5 -6.35 31.95 -7.03
CA ASP A 5 -5.72 32.32 -8.29
C ASP A 5 -4.43 33.10 -7.97
N GLY A 6 -3.33 32.35 -7.97
CA GLY A 6 -2.02 32.83 -7.52
C GLY A 6 -2.00 33.31 -6.06
N GLN A 7 -1.10 34.24 -5.77
CA GLN A 7 -0.89 34.72 -4.40
C GLN A 7 -1.96 35.73 -3.95
N TRP A 8 -2.57 36.48 -4.87
CA TRP A 8 -3.32 37.69 -4.52
C TRP A 8 -4.83 37.51 -4.52
N LEU A 9 -5.36 36.55 -5.29
CA LEU A 9 -6.78 36.40 -5.52
C LEU A 9 -7.30 35.04 -5.03
N ALA A 10 -8.59 34.99 -4.71
CA ALA A 10 -9.32 33.73 -4.64
C ALA A 10 -9.57 33.23 -6.07
N ALA A 11 -9.71 31.92 -6.25
CA ALA A 11 -10.11 31.37 -7.55
C ALA A 11 -11.52 31.87 -7.93
N GLU A 12 -11.79 31.96 -9.23
CA GLU A 12 -13.08 32.42 -9.74
C GLU A 12 -14.23 31.55 -9.17
N GLY A 13 -15.31 32.19 -8.72
CA GLY A 13 -16.47 31.51 -8.14
C GLY A 13 -16.24 30.93 -6.74
N VAL A 14 -15.07 31.13 -6.12
CA VAL A 14 -14.76 30.67 -4.77
C VAL A 14 -14.89 31.81 -3.76
N HIS A 15 -15.64 31.58 -2.68
CA HIS A 15 -15.57 32.41 -1.48
C HIS A 15 -14.82 31.67 -0.38
N ALA A 16 -13.61 32.12 -0.02
CA ALA A 16 -12.78 31.49 1.00
C ALA A 16 -12.58 32.41 2.21
N GLU A 17 -12.79 31.85 3.41
CA GLU A 17 -12.53 32.50 4.69
C GLU A 17 -11.46 31.70 5.46
N TYR A 18 -10.65 32.39 6.27
CA TYR A 18 -9.48 31.80 6.92
C TYR A 18 -9.48 32.07 8.41
N ALA A 19 -8.94 31.18 9.22
CA ALA A 19 -8.61 31.47 10.61
C ALA A 19 -7.59 32.63 10.68
N GLU A 20 -8.00 33.77 11.23
CA GLU A 20 -7.19 35.00 11.25
C GLU A 20 -6.42 35.18 12.58
N GLU A 21 -6.95 34.65 13.69
CA GLU A 21 -6.29 34.63 15.00
C GLU A 21 -6.81 33.48 15.89
N VAL A 22 -6.07 33.18 16.97
CA VAL A 22 -6.58 32.34 18.06
C VAL A 22 -7.19 33.24 19.12
N TYR A 23 -8.52 33.34 19.13
CA TYR A 23 -9.25 34.23 20.04
C TYR A 23 -9.38 33.64 21.45
N ARG A 24 -9.55 32.33 21.55
CA ARG A 24 -9.68 31.62 22.83
C ARG A 24 -9.07 30.23 22.75
N ILE A 25 -8.38 29.84 23.82
CA ILE A 25 -7.89 28.47 24.06
C ILE A 25 -8.67 27.92 25.25
N SER A 26 -9.29 26.75 25.07
CA SER A 26 -9.96 25.98 26.14
C SER A 26 -9.46 24.55 26.13
N SER A 27 -9.74 23.78 27.19
CA SER A 27 -9.55 22.33 27.15
C SER A 27 -10.58 21.68 26.23
N THR A 28 -10.18 20.60 25.55
CA THR A 28 -11.11 19.74 24.83
C THR A 28 -11.95 18.91 25.80
N SER A 29 -12.96 18.19 25.28
CA SER A 29 -13.80 17.30 26.09
C SER A 29 -13.05 16.14 26.73
N SER A 30 -11.91 15.73 26.16
CA SER A 30 -11.01 14.72 26.75
C SER A 30 -10.30 15.22 28.03
N GLY A 31 -10.22 16.54 28.21
CA GLY A 31 -9.41 17.19 29.25
C GLY A 31 -7.90 17.12 29.00
N LYS A 32 -7.44 16.42 27.95
CA LYS A 32 -6.02 16.22 27.61
C LYS A 32 -5.55 17.10 26.46
N GLY A 33 -6.45 17.57 25.61
CA GLY A 33 -6.17 18.41 24.44
C GLY A 33 -6.51 19.88 24.63
N ILE A 34 -6.28 20.66 23.57
CA ILE A 34 -6.63 22.08 23.48
C ILE A 34 -7.60 22.34 22.32
N SER A 35 -8.62 23.14 22.58
CA SER A 35 -9.63 23.59 21.64
C SER A 35 -9.40 25.07 21.36
N LEU A 36 -9.25 25.44 20.09
CA LEU A 36 -8.98 26.80 19.65
C LEU A 36 -10.21 27.38 18.95
N LEU A 37 -10.72 28.50 19.45
CA LEU A 37 -11.73 29.29 18.73
C LEU A 37 -11.02 30.31 17.83
N CYS A 38 -11.22 30.17 16.53
CA CYS A 38 -10.51 30.93 15.50
C CYS A 38 -11.49 31.69 14.58
N PRO A 39 -11.75 32.97 14.86
CA PRO A 39 -12.56 33.82 13.99
C PRO A 39 -11.96 34.01 12.59
N THR A 40 -12.83 34.24 11.59
CA THR A 40 -12.39 34.55 10.21
C THR A 40 -11.97 36.00 9.97
N LYS A 41 -11.87 36.77 11.07
CA LYS A 41 -11.42 38.16 11.12
C LYS A 41 -10.74 38.44 12.47
N LYS A 42 -9.77 39.35 12.50
CA LYS A 42 -9.15 39.84 13.74
C LYS A 42 -10.16 40.60 14.61
N ILE A 43 -10.27 40.24 15.88
CA ILE A 43 -11.23 40.83 16.83
C ILE A 43 -10.61 42.02 17.56
N ARG A 44 -10.96 43.25 17.17
CA ARG A 44 -10.42 44.49 17.78
C ARG A 44 -11.39 45.16 18.75
N SER A 45 -12.66 44.81 18.65
CA SER A 45 -13.75 45.36 19.45
C SER A 45 -14.82 44.30 19.69
N ARG A 46 -15.73 44.54 20.66
CA ARG A 46 -16.90 43.67 20.87
C ARG A 46 -17.82 43.60 19.65
N GLY A 47 -17.84 44.64 18.81
CA GLY A 47 -18.60 44.63 17.56
C GLY A 47 -18.04 43.66 16.52
N ASP A 48 -16.76 43.28 16.64
CA ASP A 48 -16.15 42.30 15.76
C ASP A 48 -16.51 40.86 16.14
N THR A 49 -17.19 40.57 17.27
CA THR A 49 -17.50 39.19 17.70
C THR A 49 -18.87 38.68 17.23
N LEU A 50 -19.46 39.31 16.21
CA LEU A 50 -20.83 39.07 15.74
C LEU A 50 -20.90 39.17 14.22
N ASN A 51 -21.83 38.43 13.60
CA ASN A 51 -22.02 38.33 12.15
C ASN A 51 -20.76 37.86 11.37
N LEU A 52 -20.10 36.80 11.84
CA LEU A 52 -18.89 36.23 11.21
C LEU A 52 -18.80 34.71 11.38
N SER A 53 -18.01 34.08 10.52
CA SER A 53 -17.69 32.65 10.60
C SER A 53 -16.56 32.38 11.61
N THR A 54 -16.66 31.28 12.34
CA THR A 54 -15.58 30.82 13.23
C THR A 54 -15.21 29.38 12.91
N LEU A 55 -13.93 29.07 13.04
CA LEU A 55 -13.42 27.71 12.99
C LEU A 55 -13.07 27.28 14.41
N THR A 56 -13.41 26.04 14.75
CA THR A 56 -12.92 25.38 15.95
C THR A 56 -11.81 24.43 15.53
N ILE A 57 -10.64 24.52 16.16
CA ILE A 57 -9.52 23.60 15.92
C ILE A 57 -9.23 22.86 17.21
N ASP A 58 -9.52 21.57 17.24
CA ASP A 58 -9.21 20.68 18.35
C ASP A 58 -7.88 19.97 18.08
N ILE A 59 -6.93 20.13 19.01
CA ILE A 59 -5.66 19.40 19.00
C ILE A 59 -5.66 18.44 20.19
N GLU A 60 -5.59 17.15 19.89
CA GLU A 60 -5.71 16.07 20.87
C GLU A 60 -4.48 15.16 20.84
N PRO A 61 -3.90 14.81 22.00
CA PRO A 61 -2.85 13.82 22.08
C PRO A 61 -3.45 12.42 21.82
N ALA A 62 -2.94 11.73 20.81
CA ALA A 62 -3.41 10.38 20.46
C ALA A 62 -2.66 9.32 21.27
N PHE A 63 -1.32 9.35 21.19
CA PHE A 63 -0.34 8.57 21.97
C PHE A 63 1.05 9.19 21.72
N ASP A 64 2.11 8.61 22.27
CA ASP A 64 3.47 9.14 22.11
C ASP A 64 3.81 9.49 20.65
N GLY A 65 4.23 10.73 20.43
CA GLY A 65 4.65 11.22 19.13
C GLY A 65 3.50 11.46 18.14
N VAL A 66 2.23 11.38 18.56
CA VAL A 66 1.08 11.53 17.67
C VAL A 66 0.06 12.52 18.22
N LEU A 67 -0.24 13.56 17.44
CA LEU A 67 -1.28 14.55 17.69
C LEU A 67 -2.35 14.48 16.61
N SER A 68 -3.63 14.48 16.98
CA SER A 68 -4.71 14.71 16.01
C SER A 68 -5.11 16.19 15.99
N VAL A 69 -5.41 16.71 14.81
CA VAL A 69 -5.91 18.07 14.57
C VAL A 69 -7.21 17.95 13.81
N GLU A 70 -8.32 18.41 14.41
CA GLU A 70 -9.63 18.47 13.77
C GLU A 70 -10.08 19.92 13.63
N THR A 71 -10.27 20.37 12.39
CA THR A 71 -10.87 21.68 12.09
C THR A 71 -12.35 21.49 11.79
N THR A 72 -13.22 22.21 12.51
CA THR A 72 -14.67 22.19 12.35
C THR A 72 -15.22 23.59 12.11
N HIS A 73 -16.10 23.76 11.11
CA HIS A 73 -16.94 24.95 10.97
C HIS A 73 -18.29 24.73 11.67
N TRP A 74 -19.26 24.06 11.02
CA TRP A 74 -20.55 23.76 11.64
C TRP A 74 -20.57 22.38 12.30
N GLN A 75 -20.57 22.37 13.64
CA GLN A 75 -20.68 21.13 14.42
C GLN A 75 -22.06 20.46 14.29
N GLY A 76 -23.08 21.15 13.81
CA GLY A 76 -24.42 20.58 13.59
C GLY A 76 -24.52 19.60 12.41
N ALA A 77 -23.48 19.49 11.57
CA ALA A 77 -23.48 18.58 10.44
C ALA A 77 -23.50 17.11 10.91
N LEU A 78 -24.37 16.30 10.30
CA LEU A 78 -24.44 14.86 10.55
C LEU A 78 -23.09 14.22 10.25
N ARG A 79 -22.65 13.31 11.12
CA ARG A 79 -21.42 12.53 10.97
C ARG A 79 -21.77 11.11 10.54
N ARG A 80 -22.12 10.95 9.26
CA ARG A 80 -22.48 9.65 8.67
C ARG A 80 -21.22 8.81 8.42
N GLY A 81 -21.31 7.50 8.58
CA GLY A 81 -20.23 6.55 8.31
C GLY A 81 -20.08 6.24 6.82
N PRO A 82 -19.26 5.25 6.44
CA PRO A 82 -18.31 4.54 7.30
C PRO A 82 -17.17 5.43 7.77
N HIS A 83 -16.50 5.01 8.83
CA HIS A 83 -15.27 5.62 9.35
C HIS A 83 -14.14 4.61 9.25
N PHE A 84 -12.89 5.08 9.18
CA PHE A 84 -11.76 4.18 9.38
C PHE A 84 -11.83 3.52 10.76
N GLU A 85 -11.53 2.23 10.80
CA GLU A 85 -11.40 1.47 12.03
C GLU A 85 -10.02 1.78 12.65
N LEU A 86 -9.99 2.77 13.53
CA LEU A 86 -8.76 3.21 14.18
C LEU A 86 -8.46 2.41 15.44
N PHE A 87 -7.17 2.18 15.69
CA PHE A 87 -6.65 1.44 16.84
C PHE A 87 -7.26 0.03 16.98
N PRO A 88 -7.20 -0.81 15.92
CA PRO A 88 -7.80 -2.15 15.96
C PRO A 88 -7.20 -3.04 17.05
N ASP A 89 -5.94 -2.80 17.43
CA ASP A 89 -5.22 -3.52 18.49
C ASP A 89 -5.31 -2.81 19.86
N GLY A 90 -6.15 -1.77 19.98
CA GLY A 90 -6.30 -0.94 21.17
C GLY A 90 -5.51 0.36 21.10
N LYS A 91 -6.09 1.43 21.64
CA LYS A 91 -5.45 2.75 21.70
C LYS A 91 -4.41 2.76 22.83
N PRO A 92 -3.14 3.11 22.57
CA PRO A 92 -2.14 3.22 23.62
C PRO A 92 -2.51 4.28 24.66
N GLU A 93 -1.97 4.13 25.86
CA GLU A 93 -2.02 5.18 26.88
C GLU A 93 -1.34 6.45 26.38
N VAL A 94 -1.85 7.58 26.86
CA VAL A 94 -1.40 8.90 26.42
C VAL A 94 -0.96 9.74 27.60
N GLU A 95 0.34 10.01 27.63
CA GLU A 95 0.96 11.03 28.46
C GLU A 95 0.91 12.37 27.73
N SER A 96 0.21 13.33 28.33
CA SER A 96 0.02 14.64 27.74
C SER A 96 0.24 15.75 28.75
N SER A 97 0.77 16.88 28.29
CA SER A 97 0.91 18.09 29.10
C SER A 97 0.54 19.33 28.30
N VAL A 98 -0.07 20.29 28.98
CA VAL A 98 -0.36 21.62 28.42
C VAL A 98 0.37 22.64 29.27
N VAL A 99 1.31 23.36 28.67
CA VAL A 99 2.15 24.37 29.34
C VAL A 99 1.97 25.71 28.66
N LYS A 100 1.62 26.73 29.46
CA LYS A 100 1.60 28.12 29.02
C LYS A 100 2.94 28.77 29.37
N GLY A 101 3.62 29.33 28.37
CA GLY A 101 4.89 30.04 28.53
C GLY A 101 4.99 31.25 27.62
N ASP A 102 6.19 31.83 27.53
CA ASP A 102 6.42 33.11 26.83
C ASP A 102 6.13 33.06 25.33
N LYS A 103 6.34 31.90 24.69
CA LYS A 103 6.08 31.70 23.26
C LYS A 103 4.61 31.42 22.95
N GLY A 104 3.80 31.06 23.96
CA GLY A 104 2.40 30.69 23.80
C GLY A 104 2.01 29.45 24.62
N THR A 105 1.03 28.70 24.12
CA THR A 105 0.51 27.48 24.78
C THR A 105 0.98 26.24 24.03
N THR A 106 1.68 25.35 24.72
CA THR A 106 2.27 24.13 24.15
C THR A 106 1.51 22.92 24.66
N LEU A 107 0.94 22.13 23.76
CA LEU A 107 0.43 20.79 24.03
C LEU A 107 1.49 19.77 23.61
N SER A 108 1.81 18.81 24.47
CA SER A 108 2.72 17.70 24.15
C SER A 108 2.00 16.36 24.26
N SER A 109 2.33 15.45 23.34
CA SER A 109 1.95 14.03 23.34
C SER A 109 3.24 13.21 23.29
N GLY A 110 3.82 12.95 24.46
CA GLY A 110 5.17 12.42 24.60
C GLY A 110 6.21 13.22 23.79
N SER A 111 6.79 12.58 22.77
CA SER A 111 7.86 13.10 21.91
C SER A 111 7.48 14.20 20.90
N LEU A 112 6.18 14.48 20.70
CA LEU A 112 5.69 15.51 19.77
C LEU A 112 4.93 16.61 20.49
N SER A 113 5.17 17.85 20.10
CA SER A 113 4.48 19.03 20.63
C SER A 113 3.87 19.91 19.55
N ALA A 114 2.78 20.59 19.90
CA ALA A 114 2.18 21.69 19.15
C ALA A 114 2.17 22.96 20.01
N THR A 115 2.85 24.01 19.54
CA THR A 115 2.88 25.33 20.19
C THR A 115 1.97 26.30 19.44
N VAL A 116 0.91 26.74 20.11
CA VAL A 116 0.02 27.82 19.66
C VAL A 116 0.62 29.16 20.07
N SER A 117 0.83 30.06 19.11
CA SER A 117 1.45 31.38 19.34
C SER A 117 0.70 32.20 20.39
N GLY A 118 1.44 32.80 21.32
CA GLY A 118 0.91 33.76 22.31
C GLY A 118 0.76 35.20 21.80
N LYS A 119 1.14 35.48 20.54
CA LYS A 119 1.10 36.83 19.96
C LYS A 119 -0.34 37.24 19.65
N GLU A 120 -0.70 38.47 20.04
CA GLU A 120 -2.01 39.04 19.75
C GLU A 120 -2.26 39.09 18.23
N HIS A 121 -3.51 38.88 17.82
CA HIS A 121 -3.95 38.93 16.43
C HIS A 121 -3.15 38.07 15.44
N THR A 122 -2.67 36.92 15.92
CA THR A 122 -1.85 35.98 15.16
C THR A 122 -2.50 34.60 15.14
N PHE A 123 -2.51 33.97 13.96
CA PHE A 123 -2.80 32.55 13.81
C PHE A 123 -1.51 31.81 13.43
N GLU A 124 -0.94 31.09 14.39
CA GLU A 124 0.20 30.20 14.16
C GLU A 124 0.19 29.04 15.16
N ILE A 125 0.32 27.82 14.64
CA ILE A 125 0.48 26.57 15.38
C ILE A 125 1.72 25.89 14.80
N SER A 126 2.78 25.78 15.61
CA SER A 126 4.04 25.16 15.21
C SER A 126 4.14 23.75 15.78
N PHE A 127 4.45 22.77 14.93
CA PHE A 127 4.68 21.39 15.34
C PHE A 127 6.18 21.10 15.37
N HIS A 128 6.65 20.48 16.44
CA HIS A 128 8.06 20.22 16.68
C HIS A 128 8.23 19.02 17.64
N PRO A 129 9.40 18.36 17.65
CA PRO A 129 9.72 17.40 18.70
C PRO A 129 9.69 18.08 20.08
N ALA A 130 9.46 17.32 21.14
CA ALA A 130 9.30 17.84 22.49
C ALA A 130 10.55 18.58 23.01
N ASP A 131 11.75 18.25 22.50
CA ASP A 131 13.00 18.97 22.77
C ASP A 131 13.02 20.42 22.20
N GLY A 132 12.14 20.71 21.23
CA GLY A 132 12.04 22.00 20.57
C GLY A 132 13.19 22.33 19.61
N GLU A 133 14.08 21.39 19.28
CA GLU A 133 15.29 21.64 18.50
C GLU A 133 14.99 22.06 17.06
N LYS A 134 13.97 21.44 16.43
CA LYS A 134 13.59 21.71 15.04
C LYS A 134 12.08 21.87 14.88
N ARG A 135 11.67 22.86 14.08
CA ARG A 135 10.29 22.91 13.58
C ARG A 135 10.11 21.87 12.48
N LEU A 136 9.12 20.99 12.63
CA LEU A 136 8.74 20.00 11.61
C LEU A 136 7.94 20.68 10.52
N THR A 137 6.79 21.25 10.92
CA THR A 137 5.87 21.99 10.06
C THR A 137 5.03 22.97 10.90
N ALA A 138 4.20 23.78 10.26
CA ALA A 138 3.29 24.70 10.93
C ALA A 138 2.01 24.98 10.13
N LEU A 139 0.95 25.30 10.87
CA LEU A 139 -0.20 26.04 10.36
C LEU A 139 0.06 27.53 10.64
N GLN A 140 0.03 28.37 9.62
CA GLN A 140 0.32 29.81 9.73
C GLN A 140 -0.81 30.65 9.12
N TYR A 141 -0.60 31.96 8.98
CA TYR A 141 -1.56 32.87 8.36
C TYR A 141 -2.14 32.32 7.04
N ARG A 142 -3.49 32.27 6.96
CA ARG A 142 -4.27 31.71 5.83
C ARG A 142 -3.99 30.24 5.50
N SER A 143 -3.60 29.43 6.49
CA SER A 143 -3.41 28.00 6.29
C SER A 143 -4.62 27.15 6.62
N VAL A 144 -5.52 27.61 7.48
CA VAL A 144 -6.73 26.88 7.86
C VAL A 144 -7.92 27.73 7.46
N GLY A 145 -8.90 27.13 6.80
CA GLY A 145 -10.03 27.87 6.26
C GLY A 145 -11.20 27.01 5.84
N LEU A 146 -12.24 27.71 5.41
CA LEU A 146 -13.43 27.16 4.77
C LEU A 146 -13.63 27.85 3.43
N ALA A 147 -14.28 27.16 2.49
CA ALA A 147 -14.60 27.73 1.19
C ALA A 147 -15.96 27.26 0.67
N TYR A 148 -16.60 28.11 -0.13
CA TYR A 148 -17.86 27.81 -0.80
C TYR A 148 -17.69 27.85 -2.32
N THR A 149 -18.28 26.86 -3.01
CA THR A 149 -18.36 26.84 -4.48
C THR A 149 -19.77 26.45 -4.97
N PRO A 150 -20.46 27.29 -5.77
CA PRO A 150 -20.12 28.69 -6.03
C PRO A 150 -20.20 29.55 -4.75
N ALA A 151 -19.62 30.74 -4.80
CA ALA A 151 -19.72 31.74 -3.75
C ALA A 151 -21.20 32.08 -3.44
N PRO A 152 -21.63 32.09 -2.16
CA PRO A 152 -22.96 32.56 -1.79
C PRO A 152 -23.15 34.03 -2.18
N THR A 153 -24.33 34.38 -2.66
CA THR A 153 -24.67 35.78 -3.02
C THR A 153 -24.90 36.67 -1.80
N THR A 154 -25.19 36.05 -0.64
CA THR A 154 -25.38 36.72 0.65
C THR A 154 -24.89 35.81 1.79
N PRO A 155 -24.38 36.36 2.91
CA PRO A 155 -24.10 35.60 4.12
C PRO A 155 -25.38 35.05 4.78
N MET A 156 -26.56 35.59 4.44
CA MET A 156 -27.85 35.09 4.92
C MET A 156 -28.24 33.83 4.14
N GLN A 157 -27.93 32.66 4.68
CA GLN A 157 -28.12 31.36 4.04
C GLN A 157 -29.51 30.75 4.34
N THR A 158 -30.57 31.48 3.99
CA THR A 158 -31.96 30.97 4.11
C THR A 158 -32.47 30.30 2.82
N SER A 159 -31.69 30.37 1.73
CA SER A 159 -31.98 29.73 0.44
C SER A 159 -31.59 28.25 0.42
N ASP A 160 -32.01 27.54 -0.64
CA ASP A 160 -31.58 26.17 -0.89
C ASP A 160 -30.05 26.08 -1.08
N MET A 161 -29.38 25.43 -0.14
CA MET A 161 -27.92 25.28 -0.12
C MET A 161 -27.44 24.02 -0.85
N ARG A 162 -28.34 23.18 -1.39
CA ARG A 162 -27.94 21.89 -2.01
C ARG A 162 -26.97 22.02 -3.18
N ASN A 163 -26.98 23.17 -3.86
CA ASN A 163 -26.09 23.46 -4.99
C ASN A 163 -24.79 24.19 -4.58
N ILE A 164 -24.60 24.48 -3.28
CA ILE A 164 -23.40 25.13 -2.76
C ILE A 164 -22.57 24.08 -2.02
N LYS A 165 -21.36 23.82 -2.54
CA LYS A 165 -20.40 22.95 -1.90
C LYS A 165 -19.64 23.72 -0.83
N HIS A 166 -19.57 23.15 0.36
CA HIS A 166 -18.78 23.67 1.46
C HIS A 166 -17.52 22.83 1.61
N HIS A 167 -16.37 23.48 1.71
CA HIS A 167 -15.08 22.83 1.90
C HIS A 167 -14.43 23.28 3.20
N ILE A 168 -13.71 22.36 3.86
CA ILE A 168 -12.71 22.68 4.87
C ILE A 168 -11.34 22.34 4.30
N PHE A 169 -10.35 23.19 4.57
CA PHE A 169 -8.97 22.93 4.18
C PHE A 169 -7.96 23.32 5.26
N THR A 170 -6.82 22.64 5.22
CA THR A 170 -5.62 22.98 6.02
C THR A 170 -4.37 22.98 5.12
N GLN A 171 -3.38 23.81 5.42
CA GLN A 171 -2.14 23.98 4.65
C GLN A 171 -0.91 23.93 5.57
N THR A 172 -0.29 22.76 5.68
CA THR A 172 0.97 22.62 6.42
C THR A 172 2.13 23.24 5.62
N THR A 173 3.13 23.83 6.28
CA THR A 173 4.34 24.34 5.61
C THR A 173 5.18 23.21 5.04
N ILE A 174 5.75 23.45 3.85
CA ILE A 174 6.85 22.64 3.29
C ILE A 174 8.13 23.49 3.39
N GLY A 175 9.15 22.94 4.06
CA GLY A 175 10.48 23.55 4.24
C GLY A 175 11.37 23.46 3.00
N VAL A 176 12.51 24.15 3.05
CA VAL A 176 13.51 24.09 1.98
C VAL A 176 14.09 22.67 1.91
N GLY A 177 14.11 22.08 0.72
CA GLY A 177 14.64 20.72 0.49
C GLY A 177 13.75 19.60 1.02
N GLU A 178 12.57 19.92 1.57
CA GLU A 178 11.62 18.91 2.03
C GLU A 178 10.93 18.23 0.83
N SER A 179 10.83 16.91 0.89
CA SER A 179 10.10 16.08 -0.07
C SER A 179 8.94 15.37 0.61
N ILE A 180 7.88 15.11 -0.16
CA ILE A 180 6.63 14.48 0.31
C ILE A 180 6.39 13.20 -0.48
N HIS A 181 6.09 12.10 0.20
CA HIS A 181 5.95 10.77 -0.40
C HIS A 181 4.73 10.01 0.15
N GLY A 182 4.35 8.90 -0.49
CA GLY A 182 3.19 8.09 -0.11
C GLY A 182 1.95 8.45 -0.94
N LEU A 183 0.81 8.59 -0.24
CA LEU A 183 -0.54 8.75 -0.79
C LEU A 183 -1.08 7.47 -1.47
N GLY A 184 -0.51 6.31 -1.16
CA GLY A 184 -0.87 5.03 -1.77
C GLY A 184 -0.07 4.71 -3.03
N GLU A 185 -0.59 3.81 -3.85
CA GLU A 185 0.11 3.31 -5.04
C GLU A 185 0.03 4.32 -6.18
N ARG A 186 1.10 5.09 -6.39
CA ARG A 186 1.15 6.17 -7.38
C ARG A 186 2.26 5.92 -8.39
N PHE A 187 1.91 6.01 -9.66
CA PHE A 187 2.80 5.64 -10.76
C PHE A 187 3.56 6.82 -11.37
N GLY A 188 3.11 8.05 -11.13
CA GLY A 188 3.86 9.28 -11.46
C GLY A 188 5.13 9.47 -10.63
N ALA A 189 5.71 10.68 -10.68
CA ALA A 189 6.95 10.99 -9.97
C ALA A 189 6.89 10.66 -8.48
N PHE A 190 7.98 10.09 -7.94
CA PHE A 190 8.03 9.55 -6.57
C PHE A 190 7.84 10.64 -5.49
N ASN A 191 8.53 11.77 -5.63
CA ASN A 191 8.29 12.96 -4.81
C ASN A 191 7.02 13.69 -5.29
N LYS A 192 6.09 13.94 -4.37
CA LYS A 192 4.78 14.54 -4.62
C LYS A 192 4.78 16.07 -4.61
N VAL A 193 5.89 16.72 -4.24
CA VAL A 193 6.01 18.18 -4.34
C VAL A 193 5.88 18.62 -5.80
N GLY A 194 4.98 19.57 -6.05
CA GLY A 194 4.55 20.04 -7.37
C GLY A 194 3.27 19.37 -7.90
N GLN A 195 2.74 18.35 -7.22
CA GLN A 195 1.61 17.55 -7.71
C GLN A 195 0.27 17.93 -7.04
N THR A 196 -0.79 17.87 -7.82
CA THR A 196 -2.18 17.80 -7.33
C THR A 196 -2.57 16.33 -7.25
N VAL A 197 -3.13 15.90 -6.12
CA VAL A 197 -3.51 14.49 -5.90
C VAL A 197 -4.93 14.41 -5.36
N SER A 198 -5.79 13.66 -6.03
CA SER A 198 -7.11 13.28 -5.51
C SER A 198 -7.06 11.86 -4.95
N LEU A 199 -7.53 11.69 -3.71
CA LEU A 199 -7.67 10.40 -3.07
C LEU A 199 -9.05 9.81 -3.38
N TRP A 200 -9.14 9.09 -4.50
CA TRP A 200 -10.37 8.50 -5.00
C TRP A 200 -10.04 7.26 -5.82
N ASN A 201 -10.46 6.08 -5.36
CA ASN A 201 -10.16 4.82 -6.02
C ASN A 201 -10.70 4.82 -7.45
N ALA A 202 -9.84 4.47 -8.39
CA ALA A 202 -10.20 4.42 -9.78
C ALA A 202 -9.49 3.26 -10.46
N ASP A 203 -10.18 2.68 -11.43
CA ASP A 203 -9.63 1.70 -12.35
C ASP A 203 -9.14 2.46 -13.59
N GLY A 204 -7.85 2.79 -13.60
CA GLY A 204 -7.23 3.71 -14.57
C GLY A 204 -5.89 3.22 -15.14
N GLY A 205 -5.57 1.93 -15.01
CA GLY A 205 -4.27 1.39 -15.37
C GLY A 205 -3.16 1.82 -14.40
N THR A 206 -1.91 1.50 -14.75
CA THR A 206 -0.71 1.99 -14.06
C THR A 206 -0.11 3.24 -14.69
N SER A 207 -0.66 3.75 -15.79
CA SER A 207 -0.02 4.78 -16.63
C SER A 207 -0.67 6.17 -16.53
N SER A 208 -1.43 6.44 -15.46
CA SER A 208 -2.12 7.72 -15.24
C SER A 208 -1.91 8.31 -13.84
N ASP A 209 -2.51 9.47 -13.58
CA ASP A 209 -2.54 10.12 -12.25
C ASP A 209 -3.52 9.45 -11.27
N GLN A 210 -4.37 8.55 -11.78
CA GLN A 210 -5.30 7.75 -11.00
C GLN A 210 -4.57 6.62 -10.25
N ALA A 211 -5.27 6.02 -9.29
CA ALA A 211 -4.75 4.90 -8.52
C ALA A 211 -5.88 3.96 -8.10
N TYR A 212 -5.59 2.67 -8.12
CA TYR A 212 -6.47 1.64 -7.53
C TYR A 212 -6.51 1.72 -6.00
N LYS A 213 -5.40 2.18 -5.40
CA LYS A 213 -5.11 2.10 -3.96
C LYS A 213 -4.79 3.48 -3.41
N ASN A 214 -5.81 4.27 -3.13
CA ASN A 214 -5.64 5.60 -2.53
C ASN A 214 -5.56 5.48 -1.01
N ILE A 215 -4.39 5.80 -0.45
CA ILE A 215 -4.18 5.79 1.00
C ILE A 215 -4.07 7.24 1.49
N SER A 216 -4.86 7.60 2.50
CA SER A 216 -4.89 8.95 3.07
C SER A 216 -3.72 9.23 4.02
N PHE A 217 -2.52 8.77 3.66
CA PHE A 217 -1.29 8.94 4.42
C PHE A 217 -0.15 9.44 3.54
N TRP A 218 0.64 10.39 4.02
CA TRP A 218 1.88 10.83 3.38
C TRP A 218 2.98 11.07 4.40
N MET A 219 4.22 11.01 3.94
CA MET A 219 5.42 11.17 4.76
C MET A 219 6.31 12.28 4.22
N SER A 220 6.92 13.03 5.13
CA SER A 220 7.90 14.08 4.87
C SER A 220 9.32 13.60 5.16
N SER A 221 10.28 14.05 4.34
CA SER A 221 11.71 13.87 4.61
C SER A 221 12.23 14.55 5.88
N ARG A 222 11.40 15.35 6.57
CA ARG A 222 11.75 16.01 7.84
C ARG A 222 11.50 15.15 9.09
N GLY A 223 11.09 13.90 8.93
CA GLY A 223 10.83 12.98 10.04
C GLY A 223 9.42 13.15 10.63
N TYR A 224 8.41 13.28 9.76
CA TYR A 224 7.02 13.19 10.19
C TYR A 224 6.11 12.66 9.06
N GLY A 225 4.97 12.09 9.43
CA GLY A 225 3.90 11.73 8.51
C GLY A 225 2.58 12.39 8.89
N VAL A 226 1.62 12.39 7.95
CA VAL A 226 0.26 12.88 8.17
C VAL A 226 -0.72 11.83 7.67
N PHE A 227 -1.61 11.38 8.55
CA PHE A 227 -2.75 10.53 8.21
C PHE A 227 -4.05 11.34 8.26
N ILE A 228 -4.79 11.39 7.16
CA ILE A 228 -6.03 12.15 7.03
C ILE A 228 -7.20 11.20 7.32
N ASP A 229 -7.96 11.49 8.38
CA ASP A 229 -8.97 10.61 8.98
C ASP A 229 -10.35 10.80 8.33
N THR A 230 -10.42 10.53 7.03
CA THR A 230 -11.69 10.39 6.33
C THR A 230 -11.58 9.42 5.15
N PRO A 231 -12.55 8.52 4.95
CA PRO A 231 -12.61 7.67 3.76
C PRO A 231 -13.13 8.39 2.51
N GLU A 232 -13.66 9.61 2.64
CA GLU A 232 -14.21 10.35 1.51
C GLU A 232 -13.13 10.85 0.54
N ARG A 233 -13.55 11.51 -0.55
CA ARG A 233 -12.61 12.16 -1.45
C ARG A 233 -11.83 13.25 -0.70
N VAL A 234 -10.51 13.14 -0.74
CA VAL A 234 -9.59 14.17 -0.28
C VAL A 234 -8.85 14.73 -1.48
N ASP A 235 -8.83 16.04 -1.63
CA ASP A 235 -8.01 16.71 -2.65
C ASP A 235 -6.82 17.40 -2.00
N LEU A 236 -5.62 17.07 -2.48
CA LEU A 236 -4.36 17.64 -2.03
C LEU A 236 -3.71 18.51 -3.11
N GLU A 237 -3.15 19.64 -2.68
CA GLU A 237 -2.26 20.47 -3.49
C GLU A 237 -0.90 20.53 -2.79
N ILE A 238 0.08 19.78 -3.27
CA ILE A 238 1.37 19.59 -2.58
C ILE A 238 2.40 20.44 -3.28
N GLY A 239 2.57 21.68 -2.84
CA GLY A 239 3.40 22.65 -3.57
C GLY A 239 2.83 23.09 -4.92
N SER A 240 1.64 22.63 -5.32
CA SER A 240 1.02 22.88 -6.64
C SER A 240 0.09 24.10 -6.69
N GLU A 241 -0.45 24.54 -5.55
CA GLU A 241 -1.15 25.83 -5.43
C GLU A 241 -0.27 26.90 -4.77
N ARG A 242 0.32 26.55 -3.62
CA ARG A 242 1.32 27.36 -2.92
C ARG A 242 2.58 26.54 -2.77
N CYS A 243 3.67 26.98 -3.40
CA CYS A 243 4.91 26.21 -3.53
C CYS A 243 5.54 25.76 -2.19
N CYS A 244 5.22 26.45 -1.09
CA CYS A 244 5.71 26.14 0.26
C CYS A 244 4.64 25.54 1.19
N ARG A 245 3.57 24.94 0.63
CA ARG A 245 2.46 24.37 1.41
C ARG A 245 2.00 23.02 0.85
N ALA A 246 1.63 22.12 1.75
CA ALA A 246 0.81 20.96 1.43
C ALA A 246 -0.63 21.25 1.89
N GLN A 247 -1.52 21.54 0.94
CA GLN A 247 -2.94 21.71 1.20
C GLN A 247 -3.64 20.35 1.24
N THR A 248 -4.50 20.16 2.23
CA THR A 248 -5.48 19.07 2.29
C THR A 248 -6.87 19.68 2.35
N SER A 249 -7.80 19.20 1.52
CA SER A 249 -9.17 19.71 1.47
C SER A 249 -10.20 18.59 1.28
N VAL A 250 -11.38 18.79 1.85
CA VAL A 250 -12.54 17.89 1.76
C VAL A 250 -13.80 18.71 1.53
N GLU A 251 -14.78 18.14 0.83
CA GLU A 251 -16.14 18.69 0.76
C GLU A 251 -16.90 18.28 2.04
N GLY A 252 -17.01 19.18 3.00
CA GLY A 252 -17.60 18.88 4.29
C GLY A 252 -17.44 20.02 5.30
N GLN A 253 -17.84 19.74 6.53
CA GLN A 253 -17.80 20.70 7.66
C GLN A 253 -16.66 20.45 8.63
N ARG A 254 -15.94 19.33 8.47
CA ARG A 254 -14.88 18.88 9.36
C ARG A 254 -13.72 18.29 8.55
N LEU A 255 -12.50 18.54 8.98
CA LEU A 255 -11.30 17.88 8.47
C LEU A 255 -10.42 17.48 9.66
N LYS A 256 -10.22 16.16 9.84
CA LYS A 256 -9.35 15.61 10.87
C LYS A 256 -8.14 14.94 10.24
N TRP A 257 -6.97 15.17 10.82
CA TRP A 257 -5.74 14.47 10.47
C TRP A 257 -4.85 14.26 11.69
N TYR A 258 -3.97 13.27 11.64
CA TYR A 258 -2.98 12.95 12.65
C TYR A 258 -1.61 13.33 12.14
N LEU A 259 -0.86 14.12 12.91
CA LEU A 259 0.57 14.30 12.73
C LEU A 259 1.30 13.20 13.49
N ILE A 260 2.18 12.49 12.80
CA ILE A 260 2.92 11.35 13.33
C ILE A 260 4.41 11.70 13.29
N TYR A 261 5.00 11.91 14.46
CA TYR A 261 6.42 12.15 14.60
C TYR A 261 7.18 10.87 14.89
N GLY A 262 8.22 10.65 14.09
CA GLY A 262 9.29 9.72 14.34
C GLY A 262 10.53 10.28 13.63
N PRO A 263 11.70 10.39 14.30
CA PRO A 263 12.91 10.88 13.64
C PRO A 263 13.30 10.02 12.42
N SER A 264 12.81 8.78 12.32
CA SER A 264 12.99 7.88 11.18
C SER A 264 11.67 7.50 10.48
N PRO A 265 11.69 7.22 9.16
CA PRO A 265 10.55 6.64 8.44
C PRO A 265 10.00 5.35 9.05
N ARG A 266 10.87 4.49 9.61
CA ARG A 266 10.47 3.25 10.27
C ARG A 266 9.55 3.50 11.46
N GLU A 267 9.91 4.44 12.33
CA GLU A 267 9.08 4.81 13.48
C GLU A 267 7.75 5.45 13.05
N ILE A 268 7.75 6.26 12.00
CA ILE A 268 6.52 6.85 11.47
C ILE A 268 5.58 5.75 10.97
N LEU A 269 6.07 4.77 10.21
CA LEU A 269 5.27 3.65 9.70
C LEU A 269 4.77 2.73 10.83
N GLN A 270 5.59 2.49 11.84
CA GLN A 270 5.18 1.73 13.02
C GLN A 270 4.04 2.45 13.76
N LYS A 271 4.17 3.76 14.02
CA LYS A 271 3.11 4.56 14.64
C LYS A 271 1.86 4.67 13.76
N TYR A 272 2.01 4.75 12.44
CA TYR A 272 0.89 4.67 11.50
C TYR A 272 0.16 3.31 11.57
N SER A 273 0.89 2.22 11.76
CA SER A 273 0.32 0.88 11.92
C SER A 273 -0.44 0.74 13.23
N ILE A 274 -0.02 1.40 14.32
CA ILE A 274 -0.82 1.47 15.57
C ILE A 274 -2.18 2.13 15.32
N LEU A 275 -2.21 3.19 14.49
CA LEU A 275 -3.46 3.88 14.16
C LEU A 275 -4.39 3.04 13.27
N THR A 276 -3.86 2.32 12.30
CA THR A 276 -4.66 1.76 11.19
C THR A 276 -4.64 0.23 11.10
N GLY A 277 -3.84 -0.42 11.93
CA GLY A 277 -3.63 -1.86 11.97
C GLY A 277 -2.27 -2.28 11.40
N THR A 278 -1.69 -3.30 12.02
CA THR A 278 -0.47 -3.95 11.55
C THR A 278 -0.75 -4.78 10.28
N PRO A 279 0.20 -4.87 9.33
CA PRO A 279 0.03 -5.72 8.16
C PRO A 279 -0.26 -7.18 8.55
N GLY A 280 -1.12 -7.87 7.79
CA GLY A 280 -1.35 -9.30 8.01
C GLY A 280 -0.08 -10.12 7.76
N SER A 281 -0.03 -11.34 8.28
CA SER A 281 1.01 -12.31 7.90
C SER A 281 0.62 -13.02 6.61
N VAL A 282 1.60 -13.59 5.91
CA VAL A 282 1.40 -14.47 4.75
C VAL A 282 2.15 -15.80 5.00
N PRO A 283 1.62 -16.94 4.53
CA PRO A 283 2.27 -18.23 4.65
C PRO A 283 3.45 -18.36 3.69
N ALA A 284 4.48 -19.11 4.08
CA ALA A 284 5.72 -19.23 3.31
C ALA A 284 5.53 -19.67 1.83
N TRP A 285 4.54 -20.51 1.53
CA TRP A 285 4.26 -20.94 0.16
C TRP A 285 3.86 -19.78 -0.75
N SER A 286 3.32 -18.66 -0.23
CA SER A 286 2.88 -17.56 -1.09
C SER A 286 4.04 -16.85 -1.78
N PHE A 287 5.27 -17.00 -1.27
CA PHE A 287 6.48 -16.41 -1.85
C PHE A 287 6.95 -17.12 -3.13
N GLY A 288 6.45 -18.32 -3.41
CA GLY A 288 6.82 -19.09 -4.60
C GLY A 288 6.35 -18.43 -5.89
N LEU A 289 6.66 -19.03 -7.02
CA LEU A 289 6.22 -18.52 -8.33
C LEU A 289 4.72 -18.80 -8.52
N TRP A 290 3.98 -17.75 -8.88
CA TRP A 290 2.58 -17.84 -9.31
C TRP A 290 2.52 -17.82 -10.83
N LEU A 291 1.79 -18.76 -11.42
CA LEU A 291 1.48 -18.78 -12.85
C LEU A 291 -0.03 -18.66 -13.05
N SER A 292 -0.46 -17.89 -14.04
CA SER A 292 -1.87 -17.78 -14.37
C SER A 292 -2.21 -18.33 -15.75
N THR A 293 -3.51 -18.50 -15.98
CA THR A 293 -4.09 -18.71 -17.30
C THR A 293 -3.91 -17.53 -18.27
N SER A 294 -3.47 -16.36 -17.80
CA SER A 294 -3.74 -15.04 -18.43
C SER A 294 -5.24 -14.70 -18.44
N PHE A 295 -5.61 -13.52 -18.94
CA PHE A 295 -6.99 -13.00 -18.88
C PHE A 295 -7.89 -13.49 -20.03
N THR A 296 -7.68 -13.01 -21.26
CA THR A 296 -8.58 -13.27 -22.43
C THR A 296 -8.09 -14.39 -23.35
N THR A 297 -7.09 -15.14 -22.92
CA THR A 297 -6.65 -16.38 -23.57
C THR A 297 -7.70 -17.49 -23.41
N SER A 298 -7.63 -18.52 -24.24
CA SER A 298 -8.49 -19.70 -24.11
C SER A 298 -7.84 -20.76 -23.23
N TYR A 299 -8.48 -21.18 -22.14
CA TYR A 299 -7.91 -22.20 -21.26
C TYR A 299 -8.94 -23.21 -20.81
N ASP A 300 -8.52 -24.47 -20.84
CA ASP A 300 -9.21 -25.67 -20.37
C ASP A 300 -8.24 -26.52 -19.53
N GLU A 301 -8.70 -27.69 -19.09
CA GLU A 301 -7.85 -28.61 -18.31
C GLU A 301 -6.55 -29.02 -19.03
N ALA A 302 -6.62 -29.25 -20.35
CA ALA A 302 -5.47 -29.66 -21.14
C ALA A 302 -4.41 -28.54 -21.24
N THR A 303 -4.86 -27.29 -21.45
CA THR A 303 -4.01 -26.11 -21.52
C THR A 303 -3.27 -25.88 -20.20
N VAL A 304 -3.99 -25.94 -19.07
CA VAL A 304 -3.41 -25.80 -17.73
C VAL A 304 -2.36 -26.88 -17.47
N SER A 305 -2.70 -28.13 -17.76
CA SER A 305 -1.80 -29.28 -17.56
C SER A 305 -0.53 -29.18 -18.42
N SER A 306 -0.67 -28.69 -19.67
CA SER A 306 0.43 -28.44 -20.60
C SER A 306 1.41 -27.40 -20.05
N PHE A 307 0.91 -26.28 -19.52
CA PHE A 307 1.77 -25.25 -18.93
C PHE A 307 2.54 -25.76 -17.73
N LEU A 308 1.86 -26.41 -16.79
CA LEU A 308 2.49 -26.90 -15.57
C LEU A 308 3.52 -28.00 -15.85
N SER A 309 3.21 -28.92 -16.78
CA SER A 309 4.15 -29.92 -17.27
C SER A 309 5.36 -29.26 -17.98
N GLY A 310 5.11 -28.22 -18.79
CA GLY A 310 6.15 -27.47 -19.48
C GLY A 310 7.09 -26.72 -18.53
N MET A 311 6.57 -26.15 -17.45
CA MET A 311 7.35 -25.51 -16.39
C MET A 311 8.21 -26.54 -15.65
N LYS A 312 7.63 -27.67 -15.26
CA LYS A 312 8.34 -28.78 -14.62
C LYS A 312 9.45 -29.35 -15.50
N ALA A 313 9.19 -29.53 -16.80
CA ALA A 313 10.18 -30.03 -17.76
C ALA A 313 11.38 -29.07 -17.94
N ARG A 314 11.20 -27.79 -17.62
CA ARG A 314 12.23 -26.74 -17.67
C ARG A 314 12.80 -26.41 -16.28
N ASP A 315 12.52 -27.24 -15.28
CA ASP A 315 13.01 -27.08 -13.91
C ASP A 315 12.59 -25.75 -13.27
N ILE A 316 11.36 -25.31 -13.55
CA ILE A 316 10.77 -24.09 -12.99
C ILE A 316 9.64 -24.50 -12.03
N PRO A 317 9.88 -24.49 -10.71
CA PRO A 317 8.86 -24.78 -9.71
C PRO A 317 7.74 -23.73 -9.75
N VAL A 318 6.50 -24.18 -9.92
CA VAL A 318 5.30 -23.35 -9.75
C VAL A 318 4.67 -23.74 -8.43
N GLU A 319 4.53 -22.77 -7.53
CA GLU A 319 3.97 -23.01 -6.20
C GLU A 319 2.44 -22.83 -6.25
N VAL A 320 1.97 -21.81 -6.98
CA VAL A 320 0.57 -21.44 -7.11
C VAL A 320 0.15 -21.32 -8.58
N PHE A 321 -0.99 -21.92 -8.93
CA PHE A 321 -1.63 -21.66 -10.22
C PHE A 321 -2.93 -20.87 -10.06
N HIS A 322 -3.12 -19.86 -10.90
CA HIS A 322 -4.24 -18.92 -10.86
C HIS A 322 -5.13 -19.06 -12.08
N PHE A 323 -6.42 -19.32 -11.86
CA PHE A 323 -7.45 -19.24 -12.89
C PHE A 323 -8.06 -17.84 -12.92
N ASP A 324 -7.96 -17.17 -14.06
CA ASP A 324 -8.53 -15.84 -14.25
C ASP A 324 -9.99 -15.89 -14.78
N CYS A 325 -10.57 -14.74 -15.12
CA CYS A 325 -12.03 -14.54 -15.22
C CYS A 325 -12.88 -15.64 -15.90
N PHE A 326 -12.41 -16.23 -17.00
CA PHE A 326 -13.11 -17.27 -17.77
C PHE A 326 -13.10 -18.67 -17.14
N TRP A 327 -12.64 -18.84 -15.90
CA TRP A 327 -13.10 -19.99 -15.10
C TRP A 327 -14.61 -19.93 -14.87
N LEU A 328 -15.19 -18.73 -14.94
CA LEU A 328 -16.62 -18.46 -14.99
C LEU A 328 -17.09 -18.26 -16.44
N LYS A 329 -18.34 -18.61 -16.72
CA LYS A 329 -18.94 -18.40 -18.04
C LYS A 329 -19.10 -16.90 -18.34
N ALA A 330 -18.82 -16.52 -19.59
CA ALA A 330 -18.88 -15.13 -20.04
C ALA A 330 -20.23 -14.45 -19.73
N PHE A 331 -20.20 -13.15 -19.43
CA PHE A 331 -21.34 -12.31 -19.01
C PHE A 331 -21.96 -12.62 -17.64
N GLN A 332 -21.49 -13.65 -16.94
CA GLN A 332 -22.04 -14.08 -15.64
C GLN A 332 -21.14 -13.71 -14.45
N TRP A 333 -20.07 -12.95 -14.65
CA TRP A 333 -19.06 -12.71 -13.61
C TRP A 333 -19.58 -11.75 -12.51
N CYS A 334 -19.40 -11.98 -11.20
CA CYS A 334 -18.80 -13.13 -10.52
C CYS A 334 -19.88 -13.97 -9.80
N ASP A 335 -20.34 -15.07 -10.42
CA ASP A 335 -21.41 -15.92 -9.86
C ASP A 335 -20.92 -17.17 -9.12
N PHE A 336 -19.61 -17.38 -9.09
CA PHE A 336 -18.91 -18.43 -8.35
C PHE A 336 -19.08 -19.85 -8.89
N GLU A 337 -19.59 -20.01 -10.11
CA GLU A 337 -19.81 -21.31 -10.75
C GLU A 337 -18.79 -21.53 -11.88
N PHE A 338 -18.05 -22.64 -11.83
CA PHE A 338 -17.13 -23.00 -12.92
C PHE A 338 -17.90 -23.21 -14.23
N ASP A 339 -17.35 -22.70 -15.35
CA ASP A 339 -17.93 -22.95 -16.67
C ASP A 339 -17.83 -24.43 -17.01
N SER A 340 -18.95 -25.14 -16.88
CA SER A 340 -19.05 -26.59 -17.09
C SER A 340 -18.65 -27.04 -18.51
N ASP A 341 -18.69 -26.13 -19.49
CA ASP A 341 -18.26 -26.44 -20.85
C ASP A 341 -16.72 -26.56 -20.96
N MET A 342 -15.99 -25.82 -20.13
CA MET A 342 -14.53 -25.77 -20.10
C MET A 342 -13.94 -26.62 -18.96
N PHE A 343 -14.68 -26.72 -17.85
CA PHE A 343 -14.29 -27.37 -16.59
C PHE A 343 -15.41 -28.29 -16.09
N PRO A 344 -15.60 -29.48 -16.69
CA PRO A 344 -16.66 -30.41 -16.30
C PRO A 344 -16.43 -31.07 -14.93
N ASP A 345 -15.18 -31.16 -14.47
CA ASP A 345 -14.78 -31.74 -13.17
C ASP A 345 -13.68 -30.88 -12.49
N PRO A 346 -14.02 -29.66 -12.02
CA PRO A 346 -13.01 -28.75 -11.47
C PRO A 346 -12.37 -29.29 -10.20
N ALA A 347 -13.15 -29.95 -9.33
CA ALA A 347 -12.65 -30.54 -8.09
C ALA A 347 -11.64 -31.67 -8.37
N GLY A 348 -11.96 -32.57 -9.30
CA GLY A 348 -11.05 -33.64 -9.69
C GLY A 348 -9.80 -33.11 -10.41
N GLN A 349 -9.93 -32.09 -11.27
CA GLN A 349 -8.78 -31.44 -11.90
C GLN A 349 -7.82 -30.86 -10.86
N ILE A 350 -8.34 -30.05 -9.93
CA ILE A 350 -7.56 -29.45 -8.85
C ILE A 350 -6.85 -30.52 -8.01
N ALA A 351 -7.57 -31.59 -7.67
CA ALA A 351 -7.01 -32.72 -6.92
C ALA A 351 -5.87 -33.41 -7.67
N ARG A 352 -6.02 -33.63 -8.99
CA ARG A 352 -4.96 -34.22 -9.85
C ARG A 352 -3.71 -33.34 -9.88
N LEU A 353 -3.87 -32.04 -10.14
CA LEU A 353 -2.74 -31.09 -10.20
C LEU A 353 -1.92 -31.07 -8.90
N LYS A 354 -2.60 -31.08 -7.75
CA LYS A 354 -1.97 -31.13 -6.43
C LYS A 354 -1.32 -32.48 -6.14
N ALA A 355 -1.99 -33.60 -6.46
CA ALA A 355 -1.48 -34.95 -6.21
C ALA A 355 -0.23 -35.26 -7.06
N GLU A 356 -0.16 -34.75 -8.28
CA GLU A 356 1.01 -34.87 -9.16
C GLU A 356 2.20 -33.98 -8.73
N GLY A 357 1.96 -33.08 -7.76
CA GLY A 357 2.96 -32.13 -7.27
C GLY A 357 3.37 -31.10 -8.31
N THR A 358 2.51 -30.82 -9.31
CA THR A 358 2.80 -29.78 -10.32
C THR A 358 2.59 -28.38 -9.78
N VAL A 359 1.71 -28.25 -8.78
CA VAL A 359 1.42 -27.06 -7.97
C VAL A 359 1.06 -27.51 -6.57
N LYS A 360 1.15 -26.60 -5.59
CA LYS A 360 0.68 -26.88 -4.21
C LYS A 360 -0.62 -26.15 -3.89
N LYS A 361 -0.84 -25.00 -4.52
CA LYS A 361 -1.95 -24.10 -4.22
C LYS A 361 -2.66 -23.64 -5.49
N ILE A 362 -3.97 -23.44 -5.38
CA ILE A 362 -4.80 -22.90 -6.44
C ILE A 362 -5.40 -21.57 -5.98
N CYS A 363 -5.32 -20.59 -6.87
CA CYS A 363 -5.97 -19.30 -6.78
C CYS A 363 -7.06 -19.19 -7.86
N VAL A 364 -8.15 -18.49 -7.55
CA VAL A 364 -9.14 -18.08 -8.55
C VAL A 364 -9.38 -16.59 -8.46
N TRP A 365 -9.73 -16.00 -9.61
CA TRP A 365 -10.22 -14.64 -9.71
C TRP A 365 -11.64 -14.53 -9.14
N ILE A 366 -11.90 -13.49 -8.35
CA ILE A 366 -13.26 -13.03 -8.05
C ILE A 366 -13.28 -11.49 -8.13
N ASN A 367 -14.48 -10.92 -8.17
CA ASN A 367 -14.68 -9.50 -7.93
C ASN A 367 -15.99 -9.28 -7.14
N PRO A 368 -16.28 -8.05 -6.68
CA PRO A 368 -17.46 -7.78 -5.86
C PRO A 368 -18.69 -7.36 -6.69
N TYR A 369 -18.72 -7.71 -7.97
CA TYR A 369 -19.78 -7.36 -8.91
C TYR A 369 -20.50 -8.60 -9.45
N LEU A 370 -21.70 -8.42 -10.01
CA LEU A 370 -22.50 -9.52 -10.55
C LEU A 370 -23.15 -9.13 -11.88
N GLY A 371 -22.80 -9.85 -12.95
CA GLY A 371 -23.39 -9.72 -14.28
C GLY A 371 -24.84 -10.22 -14.34
N GLN A 372 -25.70 -9.52 -15.08
CA GLN A 372 -27.15 -9.79 -15.11
C GLN A 372 -27.52 -11.13 -15.75
N ALA A 373 -26.69 -11.64 -16.66
CA ALA A 373 -26.96 -12.90 -17.34
C ALA A 373 -26.88 -14.11 -16.38
N SER A 374 -26.17 -13.99 -15.25
CA SER A 374 -26.06 -15.08 -14.29
C SER A 374 -27.42 -15.43 -13.68
N PRO A 375 -27.78 -16.72 -13.56
CA PRO A 375 -28.95 -17.17 -12.80
C PRO A 375 -28.94 -16.68 -11.34
N VAL A 376 -27.74 -16.45 -10.79
CA VAL A 376 -27.53 -15.98 -9.42
C VAL A 376 -27.94 -14.52 -9.25
N PHE A 377 -27.98 -13.73 -10.33
CA PHE A 377 -28.44 -12.34 -10.28
C PHE A 377 -29.89 -12.24 -9.79
N ALA A 378 -30.79 -13.06 -10.33
CA ALA A 378 -32.20 -13.06 -9.92
C ALA A 378 -32.38 -13.42 -8.44
N GLU A 379 -31.56 -14.35 -7.93
CA GLU A 379 -31.52 -14.70 -6.51
C GLU A 379 -31.09 -13.50 -5.64
N ALA A 380 -29.94 -12.89 -5.98
CA ALA A 380 -29.38 -11.76 -5.23
C ALA A 380 -30.31 -10.54 -5.26
N ALA A 381 -30.93 -10.27 -6.40
CA ALA A 381 -31.93 -9.22 -6.57
C ALA A 381 -33.16 -9.44 -5.68
N ALA A 382 -33.75 -10.64 -5.71
CA ALA A 382 -34.93 -10.98 -4.91
C ALA A 382 -34.67 -10.92 -3.40
N LYS A 383 -33.45 -11.24 -2.96
CA LYS A 383 -33.03 -11.20 -1.55
C LYS A 383 -32.52 -9.82 -1.11
N GLY A 384 -32.43 -8.84 -2.01
CA GLY A 384 -31.97 -7.49 -1.71
C GLY A 384 -30.48 -7.38 -1.38
N TYR A 385 -29.64 -8.22 -2.00
CA TYR A 385 -28.19 -8.24 -1.78
C TYR A 385 -27.42 -7.25 -2.67
N LEU A 386 -28.08 -6.66 -3.65
CA LEU A 386 -27.47 -5.74 -4.61
C LEU A 386 -27.73 -4.28 -4.23
N LEU A 387 -26.73 -3.43 -4.46
CA LEU A 387 -26.79 -1.99 -4.22
C LEU A 387 -27.98 -1.38 -4.96
N LYS A 388 -28.69 -0.46 -4.30
CA LYS A 388 -29.88 0.19 -4.85
C LYS A 388 -29.62 1.65 -5.21
N ARG A 389 -30.43 2.14 -6.14
CA ARG A 389 -30.65 3.57 -6.40
C ARG A 389 -31.56 4.17 -5.35
N LEU A 390 -31.58 5.50 -5.26
CA LEU A 390 -32.48 6.21 -4.33
C LEU A 390 -33.97 5.94 -4.62
N ASN A 391 -34.32 5.63 -5.87
CA ASN A 391 -35.69 5.29 -6.26
C ASN A 391 -36.10 3.83 -5.91
N GLY A 392 -35.18 3.02 -5.39
CA GLY A 392 -35.41 1.62 -5.00
C GLY A 392 -35.02 0.58 -6.04
N ASP A 393 -34.69 0.99 -7.28
CA ASP A 393 -34.18 0.09 -8.32
C ASP A 393 -32.78 -0.42 -7.97
N ILE A 394 -32.35 -1.53 -8.56
CA ILE A 394 -30.97 -2.00 -8.43
C ILE A 394 -30.06 -1.07 -9.26
N PHE A 395 -28.92 -0.68 -8.70
CA PHE A 395 -27.90 0.01 -9.48
C PHE A 395 -27.33 -0.95 -10.53
N GLN A 396 -27.42 -0.56 -11.80
CA GLN A 396 -26.85 -1.29 -12.92
C GLN A 396 -26.23 -0.34 -13.96
N TRP A 397 -25.24 -0.87 -14.69
CA TRP A 397 -24.64 -0.30 -15.90
C TRP A 397 -23.98 -1.41 -16.73
N ASP A 398 -23.36 -1.05 -17.87
CA ASP A 398 -22.75 -2.01 -18.81
C ASP A 398 -21.21 -1.96 -18.84
N LEU A 399 -20.58 -1.35 -17.82
CA LEU A 399 -19.13 -1.41 -17.67
C LEU A 399 -18.71 -2.75 -17.07
N TRP A 400 -17.64 -3.35 -17.60
CA TRP A 400 -17.11 -4.68 -17.24
C TRP A 400 -18.03 -5.87 -17.57
N GLN A 401 -19.26 -5.90 -17.04
CA GLN A 401 -20.30 -6.89 -17.41
C GLN A 401 -21.58 -6.18 -17.86
N THR A 402 -22.33 -6.83 -18.73
CA THR A 402 -23.65 -6.34 -19.18
C THR A 402 -24.65 -6.38 -18.02
N GLY A 403 -25.33 -5.28 -17.77
CA GLY A 403 -26.26 -5.16 -16.63
C GLY A 403 -25.60 -5.41 -15.28
N MET A 404 -24.31 -5.11 -15.12
CA MET A 404 -23.58 -5.38 -13.89
C MET A 404 -24.18 -4.64 -12.69
N ALA A 405 -24.45 -5.37 -11.61
CA ALA A 405 -24.76 -4.81 -10.29
C ALA A 405 -23.58 -4.95 -9.32
N ILE A 406 -23.67 -4.26 -8.18
CA ILE A 406 -22.67 -4.26 -7.11
C ILE A 406 -23.26 -4.95 -5.89
N ILE A 407 -22.49 -5.83 -5.23
CA ILE A 407 -22.92 -6.48 -4.00
C ILE A 407 -22.86 -5.48 -2.83
N ASP A 408 -23.94 -5.39 -2.06
CA ASP A 408 -24.05 -4.49 -0.93
C ASP A 408 -23.46 -5.11 0.34
N PHE A 409 -22.17 -4.86 0.61
CA PHE A 409 -21.50 -5.34 1.82
C PHE A 409 -21.88 -4.61 3.12
N THR A 410 -22.84 -3.68 3.07
CA THR A 410 -23.50 -3.15 4.28
C THR A 410 -24.69 -4.00 4.70
N ASN A 411 -25.15 -4.91 3.84
CA ASN A 411 -26.16 -5.92 4.16
C ASN A 411 -25.50 -7.17 4.77
N PRO A 412 -25.70 -7.47 6.07
CA PRO A 412 -25.08 -8.65 6.70
C PRO A 412 -25.48 -9.97 6.03
N SER A 413 -26.70 -10.05 5.45
CA SER A 413 -27.16 -11.25 4.75
C SER A 413 -26.45 -11.42 3.40
N ALA A 414 -26.11 -10.33 2.71
CA ALA A 414 -25.31 -10.37 1.49
C ALA A 414 -23.88 -10.80 1.79
N CYS A 415 -23.29 -10.30 2.88
CA CYS A 415 -21.97 -10.73 3.37
C CYS A 415 -21.93 -12.23 3.69
N ALA A 416 -22.95 -12.74 4.39
CA ALA A 416 -23.06 -14.17 4.71
C ALA A 416 -23.21 -15.03 3.45
N TRP A 417 -24.04 -14.58 2.50
CA TRP A 417 -24.22 -15.25 1.21
C TRP A 417 -22.92 -15.29 0.40
N PHE A 418 -22.22 -14.16 0.26
CA PHE A 418 -20.94 -14.10 -0.44
C PHE A 418 -19.90 -15.03 0.22
N THR A 419 -19.85 -15.02 1.55
CA THR A 419 -18.98 -15.94 2.32
C THR A 419 -19.33 -17.40 2.07
N SER A 420 -20.61 -17.77 1.96
CA SER A 420 -20.99 -19.14 1.59
C SER A 420 -20.56 -19.51 0.18
N ARG A 421 -20.60 -18.58 -0.78
CA ARG A 421 -20.11 -18.81 -2.15
C ARG A 421 -18.59 -19.04 -2.16
N LEU A 422 -17.84 -18.28 -1.36
CA LEU A 422 -16.40 -18.52 -1.16
C LEU A 422 -16.13 -19.89 -0.54
N ASN A 423 -16.89 -20.30 0.47
CA ASN A 423 -16.73 -21.61 1.09
C ASN A 423 -16.94 -22.76 0.09
N SER A 424 -17.91 -22.64 -0.82
CA SER A 424 -18.08 -23.63 -1.90
C SER A 424 -16.84 -23.77 -2.79
N LEU A 425 -16.11 -22.68 -3.05
CA LEU A 425 -14.83 -22.74 -3.76
C LEU A 425 -13.75 -23.44 -2.92
N PHE A 426 -13.71 -23.16 -1.62
CA PHE A 426 -12.74 -23.82 -0.73
C PHE A 426 -13.02 -25.32 -0.57
N ASP A 427 -14.27 -25.76 -0.70
CA ASP A 427 -14.67 -27.17 -0.64
C ASP A 427 -14.17 -27.97 -1.85
N ILE A 428 -13.99 -27.34 -3.01
CA ILE A 428 -13.42 -27.98 -4.21
C ILE A 428 -11.91 -27.81 -4.34
N GLY A 429 -11.25 -27.23 -3.33
CA GLY A 429 -9.79 -27.19 -3.22
C GLY A 429 -9.12 -25.89 -3.63
N ILE A 430 -9.85 -24.78 -3.73
CA ILE A 430 -9.27 -23.43 -3.85
C ILE A 430 -8.63 -23.01 -2.52
N ASP A 431 -7.40 -22.48 -2.55
CA ASP A 431 -6.65 -22.13 -1.33
C ASP A 431 -6.54 -20.62 -1.07
N CYS A 432 -6.63 -19.80 -2.11
CA CYS A 432 -6.45 -18.35 -2.04
C CYS A 432 -7.21 -17.65 -3.16
N ILE A 433 -7.34 -16.33 -3.07
CA ILE A 433 -8.27 -15.56 -3.89
C ILE A 433 -7.63 -14.28 -4.42
N LYS A 434 -7.70 -14.03 -5.72
CA LYS A 434 -7.44 -12.71 -6.31
C LYS A 434 -8.70 -11.85 -6.14
N THR A 435 -8.64 -10.87 -5.25
CA THR A 435 -9.71 -9.90 -5.01
C THR A 435 -9.57 -8.72 -5.95
N ASP A 436 -10.10 -8.89 -7.16
CA ASP A 436 -9.98 -7.92 -8.22
C ASP A 436 -11.07 -6.83 -8.14
N PHE A 437 -10.84 -5.70 -8.80
CA PHE A 437 -11.72 -4.53 -8.77
C PHE A 437 -11.98 -3.97 -7.35
N GLY A 438 -13.13 -3.31 -7.16
CA GLY A 438 -13.55 -2.64 -5.93
C GLY A 438 -13.31 -1.14 -5.93
N GLU A 439 -12.90 -0.54 -7.06
CA GLU A 439 -12.60 0.88 -7.17
C GLU A 439 -13.80 1.71 -7.63
N ARG A 440 -14.51 1.27 -8.68
CA ARG A 440 -15.58 2.05 -9.35
C ARG A 440 -16.92 1.95 -8.63
N ILE A 441 -16.96 2.41 -7.38
CA ILE A 441 -18.17 2.38 -6.54
C ILE A 441 -18.95 3.69 -6.67
N PRO A 442 -20.25 3.68 -7.02
CA PRO A 442 -21.03 4.90 -7.20
C PRO A 442 -21.24 5.63 -5.87
N SER A 443 -21.11 6.96 -5.90
CA SER A 443 -21.30 7.84 -4.74
C SER A 443 -22.47 8.81 -4.88
N ILE A 444 -23.18 8.77 -6.00
CA ILE A 444 -24.30 9.64 -6.35
C ILE A 444 -25.49 8.76 -6.73
N ASP A 445 -26.70 9.15 -6.30
CA ASP A 445 -27.96 8.47 -6.63
C ASP A 445 -28.02 6.99 -6.22
N VAL A 446 -27.39 6.65 -5.08
CA VAL A 446 -27.42 5.29 -4.52
C VAL A 446 -27.76 5.29 -3.04
N ALA A 447 -28.38 4.20 -2.59
CA ALA A 447 -28.71 3.91 -1.20
C ALA A 447 -28.14 2.54 -0.82
N TRP A 448 -27.31 2.53 0.22
CA TRP A 448 -26.81 1.32 0.86
C TRP A 448 -27.88 0.74 1.79
N HIS A 449 -27.82 -0.56 2.04
CA HIS A 449 -28.67 -1.26 2.99
C HIS A 449 -28.60 -0.64 4.39
N ASP A 450 -27.41 -0.27 4.84
CA ASP A 450 -27.25 0.55 6.06
C ASP A 450 -27.56 2.04 5.74
N PRO A 451 -28.66 2.61 6.26
CA PRO A 451 -29.05 3.98 5.98
C PRO A 451 -28.16 5.04 6.66
N THR A 452 -27.26 4.62 7.55
CA THR A 452 -26.30 5.51 8.23
C THR A 452 -25.05 5.78 7.40
N VAL A 453 -24.86 5.03 6.31
CA VAL A 453 -23.75 5.16 5.38
C VAL A 453 -23.94 6.35 4.44
N ASP A 454 -22.89 7.13 4.27
CA ASP A 454 -22.74 8.10 3.21
C ASP A 454 -22.04 7.45 1.99
N PRO A 455 -22.70 7.37 0.82
CA PRO A 455 -22.11 6.82 -0.40
C PRO A 455 -20.77 7.46 -0.80
N ARG A 456 -20.54 8.74 -0.48
CA ARG A 456 -19.28 9.43 -0.79
C ARG A 456 -18.11 8.89 0.03
N ARG A 457 -18.37 8.45 1.26
CA ARG A 457 -17.38 7.82 2.14
C ARG A 457 -17.22 6.34 1.80
N MET A 458 -18.30 5.69 1.38
CA MET A 458 -18.27 4.29 1.01
C MET A 458 -17.42 4.01 -0.24
N HIS A 459 -17.28 4.96 -1.17
CA HIS A 459 -16.53 4.74 -2.41
C HIS A 459 -15.13 4.13 -2.19
N ASN A 460 -14.27 4.76 -1.39
CA ASN A 460 -12.94 4.19 -1.07
C ASN A 460 -13.07 3.06 -0.02
N TYR A 461 -13.98 3.21 0.94
CA TYR A 461 -14.11 2.27 2.07
C TYR A 461 -14.64 0.89 1.66
N TYR A 462 -15.32 0.80 0.52
CA TYR A 462 -15.81 -0.46 -0.04
C TYR A 462 -14.67 -1.45 -0.27
N SER A 463 -13.51 -0.98 -0.75
CA SER A 463 -12.31 -1.81 -0.92
C SER A 463 -11.87 -2.45 0.40
N PHE A 464 -11.99 -1.73 1.52
CA PHE A 464 -11.70 -2.29 2.84
C PHE A 464 -12.71 -3.38 3.22
N LEU A 465 -14.01 -3.13 3.10
CA LEU A 465 -15.06 -4.11 3.44
C LEU A 465 -14.94 -5.39 2.61
N TYR A 466 -14.73 -5.23 1.31
CA TYR A 466 -14.58 -6.34 0.37
C TYR A 466 -13.39 -7.22 0.73
N ASN A 467 -12.19 -6.64 0.83
CA ASN A 467 -10.99 -7.41 1.15
C ASN A 467 -11.04 -8.00 2.56
N ALA A 468 -11.58 -7.28 3.54
CA ALA A 468 -11.77 -7.79 4.90
C ALA A 468 -12.68 -9.03 4.93
N LEU A 469 -13.79 -9.02 4.18
CA LEU A 469 -14.73 -10.14 4.10
C LEU A 469 -14.04 -11.40 3.57
N VAL A 470 -13.35 -11.28 2.42
CA VAL A 470 -12.68 -12.41 1.77
C VAL A 470 -11.52 -12.93 2.63
N TYR A 471 -10.72 -12.02 3.19
CA TYR A 471 -9.61 -12.40 4.06
C TYR A 471 -10.08 -13.15 5.30
N ARG A 472 -11.13 -12.67 5.97
CA ARG A 472 -11.71 -13.35 7.14
C ARG A 472 -12.32 -14.72 6.78
N ALA A 473 -12.89 -14.87 5.59
CA ALA A 473 -13.38 -16.16 5.11
C ALA A 473 -12.22 -17.15 4.95
N LEU A 474 -11.10 -16.74 4.35
CA LEU A 474 -9.88 -17.54 4.24
C LEU A 474 -9.30 -17.88 5.62
N GLN A 475 -9.21 -16.92 6.53
CA GLN A 475 -8.72 -17.17 7.90
C GLN A 475 -9.61 -18.16 8.65
N SER A 476 -10.93 -18.05 8.50
CA SER A 476 -11.88 -18.97 9.12
C SER A 476 -11.75 -20.39 8.57
N ARG A 477 -11.42 -20.54 7.29
CA ARG A 477 -11.27 -21.83 6.62
C ARG A 477 -9.91 -22.50 6.86
N PHE A 478 -8.82 -21.73 6.74
CA PHE A 478 -7.46 -22.25 6.68
C PHE A 478 -6.58 -21.85 7.86
N GLY A 479 -7.09 -21.03 8.78
CA GLY A 479 -6.38 -20.52 9.94
C GLY A 479 -5.82 -19.10 9.75
N PRO A 480 -5.52 -18.40 10.85
CA PRO A 480 -5.22 -16.97 10.85
C PRO A 480 -3.95 -16.58 10.08
N ARG A 481 -2.98 -17.50 9.93
CA ARG A 481 -1.70 -17.29 9.22
C ARG A 481 -1.67 -17.81 7.79
N SER A 482 -2.77 -18.43 7.33
CA SER A 482 -2.85 -19.08 6.01
C SER A 482 -3.52 -18.23 4.93
N ALA A 483 -4.16 -17.13 5.32
CA ALA A 483 -4.95 -16.30 4.42
C ALA A 483 -4.05 -15.44 3.52
N VAL A 484 -4.30 -15.51 2.22
CA VAL A 484 -3.62 -14.72 1.20
C VAL A 484 -4.63 -14.25 0.17
N LEU A 485 -4.69 -12.95 -0.04
CA LEU A 485 -5.36 -12.33 -1.18
C LEU A 485 -4.36 -12.04 -2.30
N PHE A 486 -4.87 -11.62 -3.45
CA PHE A 486 -4.14 -10.90 -4.50
C PHE A 486 -4.96 -9.66 -4.88
N ALA A 487 -4.93 -8.64 -4.01
CA ALA A 487 -5.88 -7.53 -4.00
C ALA A 487 -5.49 -6.37 -4.93
N ARG A 488 -6.44 -5.89 -5.75
CA ARG A 488 -6.23 -4.73 -6.64
C ARG A 488 -6.55 -3.39 -6.00
N SER A 489 -7.62 -3.30 -5.22
CA SER A 489 -8.05 -2.04 -4.58
C SER A 489 -7.76 -2.00 -3.09
N ALA A 490 -7.54 -0.79 -2.56
CA ALA A 490 -7.28 -0.58 -1.14
C ALA A 490 -7.65 0.83 -0.67
N THR A 491 -7.84 0.95 0.64
CA THR A 491 -7.82 2.22 1.39
C THR A 491 -7.06 2.03 2.71
N ALA A 492 -6.95 3.07 3.55
CA ALA A 492 -6.26 2.97 4.84
C ALA A 492 -6.84 1.81 5.70
N GLY A 493 -5.95 1.02 6.30
CA GLY A 493 -6.30 -0.18 7.07
C GLY A 493 -6.36 -1.48 6.25
N THR A 494 -6.33 -1.40 4.91
CA THR A 494 -6.36 -2.59 4.03
C THR A 494 -5.05 -3.38 4.06
N GLN A 495 -3.94 -2.77 4.52
CA GLN A 495 -2.66 -3.47 4.68
C GLN A 495 -2.76 -4.70 5.60
N ARG A 496 -3.80 -4.77 6.44
CA ARG A 496 -4.14 -5.92 7.28
C ARG A 496 -4.48 -7.19 6.48
N PHE A 497 -4.78 -7.07 5.19
CA PHE A 497 -5.31 -8.16 4.34
C PHE A 497 -4.38 -8.42 3.14
N PRO A 498 -3.15 -8.93 3.36
CA PRO A 498 -2.20 -9.15 2.29
C PRO A 498 -2.60 -10.30 1.36
N LEU A 499 -2.09 -10.35 0.13
CA LEU A 499 -1.15 -9.39 -0.48
C LEU A 499 -1.86 -8.46 -1.48
N THR A 500 -1.21 -7.36 -1.86
CA THR A 500 -1.68 -6.44 -2.92
C THR A 500 -0.84 -6.54 -4.20
N TRP A 501 -1.44 -6.28 -5.36
CA TRP A 501 -0.74 -6.30 -6.65
C TRP A 501 -0.89 -4.99 -7.44
N GLY A 502 0.14 -4.64 -8.20
CA GLY A 502 0.35 -3.36 -8.89
C GLY A 502 -0.69 -2.90 -9.91
N GLY A 503 -1.60 -3.76 -10.35
CA GLY A 503 -2.57 -3.43 -11.39
C GLY A 503 -2.07 -3.70 -12.81
N ASP A 504 -2.85 -3.22 -13.78
CA ASP A 504 -2.72 -3.55 -15.20
C ASP A 504 -1.67 -2.65 -15.86
N CYS A 505 -0.44 -3.16 -15.94
CA CYS A 505 0.71 -2.45 -16.51
C CYS A 505 0.99 -2.84 -17.96
N GLU A 506 1.58 -1.94 -18.74
CA GLU A 506 2.02 -2.25 -20.11
C GLU A 506 3.31 -3.10 -20.14
N SER A 507 3.54 -3.82 -21.23
CA SER A 507 4.75 -4.63 -21.45
C SER A 507 5.94 -3.79 -21.99
N THR A 508 6.27 -2.68 -21.32
CA THR A 508 7.31 -1.70 -21.72
C THR A 508 8.29 -1.42 -20.57
N PRO A 509 9.53 -0.96 -20.84
CA PRO A 509 10.47 -0.58 -19.79
C PRO A 509 9.97 0.62 -18.96
N GLU A 510 9.21 1.54 -19.56
CA GLU A 510 8.60 2.68 -18.86
C GLU A 510 7.55 2.21 -17.84
N ALA A 511 6.69 1.26 -18.23
CA ALA A 511 5.69 0.67 -17.35
C ALA A 511 6.32 -0.19 -16.24
N MET A 512 7.46 -0.82 -16.51
CA MET A 512 8.26 -1.45 -15.47
C MET A 512 8.75 -0.41 -14.43
N ALA A 513 9.24 0.75 -14.88
CA ALA A 513 9.68 1.82 -14.00
C ALA A 513 8.54 2.47 -13.21
N GLU A 514 7.38 2.71 -13.82
CA GLU A 514 6.22 3.28 -13.13
C GLU A 514 5.63 2.32 -12.09
N SER A 515 5.65 1.02 -12.37
CA SER A 515 5.22 -0.03 -11.43
C SER A 515 6.12 -0.07 -10.19
N ILE A 516 7.44 0.12 -10.36
CA ILE A 516 8.37 0.28 -9.23
C ILE A 516 7.99 1.50 -8.38
N ARG A 517 7.70 2.65 -9.01
CA ARG A 517 7.23 3.85 -8.28
C ARG A 517 5.92 3.60 -7.53
N GLY A 518 5.00 2.84 -8.13
CA GLY A 518 3.75 2.41 -7.52
C GLY A 518 4.01 1.66 -6.22
N GLY A 519 4.78 0.57 -6.28
CA GLY A 519 5.07 -0.25 -5.11
C GLY A 519 5.94 0.46 -4.05
N LEU A 520 6.91 1.30 -4.45
CA LEU A 520 7.65 2.18 -3.53
C LEU A 520 6.72 3.13 -2.77
N SER A 521 5.78 3.76 -3.50
CA SER A 521 4.81 4.72 -2.92
C SER A 521 3.83 4.02 -1.97
N LEU A 522 3.35 2.82 -2.32
CA LEU A 522 2.47 2.03 -1.47
C LEU A 522 3.20 1.47 -0.24
N GLY A 523 4.46 1.07 -0.38
CA GLY A 523 5.31 0.62 0.74
C GLY A 523 5.49 1.72 1.79
N LEU A 524 5.61 2.98 1.37
CA LEU A 524 5.59 4.15 2.25
C LEU A 524 4.21 4.45 2.88
N CYS A 525 3.22 3.59 2.67
CA CYS A 525 1.90 3.65 3.28
C CYS A 525 1.57 2.40 4.12
N GLY A 526 2.61 1.68 4.58
CA GLY A 526 2.47 0.58 5.55
C GLY A 526 2.10 -0.78 4.94
N PHE A 527 2.17 -0.94 3.61
CA PHE A 527 1.93 -2.23 2.97
C PHE A 527 3.20 -3.07 2.92
N SER A 528 3.21 -4.21 3.61
CA SER A 528 4.39 -5.08 3.70
C SER A 528 4.63 -5.95 2.47
N PHE A 529 3.55 -6.34 1.77
CA PHE A 529 3.59 -7.32 0.70
C PHE A 529 2.97 -6.76 -0.57
N TRP A 530 3.74 -6.83 -1.66
CA TRP A 530 3.38 -6.32 -2.98
C TRP A 530 3.87 -7.25 -4.09
N SER A 531 3.11 -7.32 -5.18
CA SER A 531 3.44 -8.06 -6.41
C SER A 531 3.23 -7.20 -7.66
N VAL A 532 3.89 -7.61 -8.75
CA VAL A 532 3.66 -7.13 -10.13
C VAL A 532 3.42 -8.31 -11.05
N ASP A 533 2.84 -8.05 -12.23
CA ASP A 533 2.79 -9.02 -13.31
C ASP A 533 4.07 -8.98 -14.14
N ILE A 534 4.85 -10.06 -14.04
CA ILE A 534 6.15 -10.19 -14.69
C ILE A 534 5.97 -10.22 -16.21
N GLY A 535 6.62 -9.28 -16.88
CA GLY A 535 6.52 -9.06 -18.32
C GLY A 535 5.39 -8.13 -18.74
N GLY A 536 4.68 -7.51 -17.79
CA GLY A 536 3.55 -6.62 -18.07
C GLY A 536 2.24 -7.38 -18.31
N PHE A 537 1.12 -6.69 -18.10
CA PHE A 537 -0.22 -7.21 -18.35
C PHE A 537 -0.64 -6.95 -19.80
N GLU A 538 -0.64 -5.69 -20.24
CA GLU A 538 -1.06 -5.31 -21.58
C GLU A 538 0.03 -5.53 -22.62
N GLY A 539 -0.36 -6.13 -23.75
CA GLY A 539 0.54 -6.46 -24.84
C GLY A 539 1.37 -7.74 -24.62
N SER A 540 2.39 -7.90 -25.47
CA SER A 540 3.33 -9.02 -25.40
C SER A 540 4.74 -8.45 -25.24
N PRO A 541 5.47 -8.78 -24.16
CA PRO A 541 6.80 -8.22 -23.93
C PRO A 541 7.78 -8.73 -24.98
N ALA A 542 8.70 -7.85 -25.40
CA ALA A 542 9.92 -8.31 -26.07
C ALA A 542 10.70 -9.24 -25.12
N PRO A 543 11.42 -10.26 -25.63
CA PRO A 543 12.19 -11.20 -24.79
C PRO A 543 13.11 -10.54 -23.76
N TRP A 544 13.80 -9.46 -24.14
CA TRP A 544 14.71 -8.77 -23.22
C TRP A 544 13.95 -8.11 -22.06
N ILE A 545 12.79 -7.50 -22.33
CA ILE A 545 11.91 -6.88 -21.30
C ILE A 545 11.45 -7.97 -20.33
N TYR A 546 10.95 -9.09 -20.84
CA TYR A 546 10.53 -10.22 -20.02
C TYR A 546 11.66 -10.69 -19.09
N LYS A 547 12.86 -10.89 -19.63
CA LYS A 547 14.03 -11.34 -18.85
C LYS A 547 14.46 -10.35 -17.77
N ARG A 548 14.47 -9.04 -18.06
CA ARG A 548 14.77 -8.00 -17.04
C ARG A 548 13.68 -7.94 -15.97
N TRP A 549 12.41 -8.09 -16.37
CA TRP A 549 11.28 -8.11 -15.44
C TRP A 549 11.27 -9.36 -14.56
N VAL A 550 11.66 -10.53 -15.08
CA VAL A 550 11.82 -11.76 -14.28
C VAL A 550 12.80 -11.54 -13.12
N ALA A 551 13.96 -10.95 -13.40
CA ALA A 551 14.97 -10.68 -12.38
C ALA A 551 14.43 -9.76 -11.27
N TRP A 552 13.75 -8.67 -11.64
CA TRP A 552 13.11 -7.76 -10.70
C TRP A 552 11.95 -8.41 -9.94
N GLY A 553 11.00 -9.00 -10.64
CA GLY A 553 9.76 -9.53 -10.08
C GLY A 553 9.98 -10.70 -9.12
N LEU A 554 11.07 -11.46 -9.28
CA LEU A 554 11.45 -12.52 -8.32
C LEU A 554 12.20 -11.99 -7.08
N LEU A 555 12.58 -10.72 -7.08
CA LEU A 555 13.09 -9.99 -5.91
C LEU A 555 12.01 -9.11 -5.25
N CYS A 556 10.79 -9.07 -5.81
CA CYS A 556 9.61 -8.62 -5.09
C CYS A 556 9.16 -9.68 -4.05
N SER A 557 8.38 -9.25 -3.05
CA SER A 557 7.87 -10.15 -2.01
C SER A 557 7.07 -11.31 -2.62
N HIS A 558 6.22 -11.01 -3.58
CA HIS A 558 5.38 -11.97 -4.31
C HIS A 558 5.57 -11.78 -5.81
N SER A 559 5.40 -12.88 -6.55
CA SER A 559 5.88 -12.97 -7.93
C SER A 559 4.89 -13.73 -8.79
N ARG A 560 4.30 -13.06 -9.79
CA ARG A 560 3.28 -13.66 -10.67
C ARG A 560 3.58 -13.44 -12.14
N LEU A 561 3.34 -14.48 -12.93
CA LEU A 561 3.29 -14.45 -14.38
C LEU A 561 1.82 -14.36 -14.83
N HIS A 562 1.42 -13.18 -15.32
CA HIS A 562 0.06 -12.91 -15.77
C HIS A 562 0.08 -11.89 -16.92
N GLY A 563 -0.72 -12.15 -17.94
CA GLY A 563 -0.87 -11.29 -19.11
C GLY A 563 -2.32 -11.13 -19.50
N SER A 564 -2.60 -10.17 -20.38
CA SER A 564 -3.93 -9.87 -20.89
C SER A 564 -4.37 -10.93 -21.91
N ASN A 565 -3.95 -10.80 -23.16
CA ASN A 565 -4.35 -11.67 -24.29
C ASN A 565 -3.26 -12.67 -24.73
N SER A 566 -2.17 -12.77 -23.98
CA SER A 566 -1.06 -13.69 -24.25
C SER A 566 -0.58 -14.37 -22.97
N TYR A 567 -0.10 -15.61 -23.09
CA TYR A 567 0.47 -16.35 -21.97
C TYR A 567 1.81 -15.76 -21.54
N ARG A 568 2.19 -16.00 -20.27
CA ARG A 568 3.49 -15.59 -19.70
C ARG A 568 4.41 -16.77 -19.39
N VAL A 569 4.12 -17.95 -19.95
CA VAL A 569 5.06 -19.07 -19.93
C VAL A 569 6.28 -18.70 -20.79
N PRO A 570 7.51 -18.99 -20.33
CA PRO A 570 8.71 -18.38 -20.91
C PRO A 570 8.98 -18.81 -22.35
N TRP A 571 8.72 -20.07 -22.70
CA TRP A 571 9.00 -20.62 -24.04
C TRP A 571 8.13 -20.02 -25.15
N THR A 572 7.00 -19.39 -24.82
CA THR A 572 6.17 -18.70 -25.82
C THR A 572 6.63 -17.26 -26.09
N VAL A 573 7.55 -16.73 -25.28
CA VAL A 573 8.01 -15.33 -25.39
C VAL A 573 9.12 -15.20 -26.43
N ASP A 574 10.12 -16.08 -26.39
CA ASP A 574 11.30 -16.01 -27.27
C ASP A 574 11.49 -17.23 -28.17
N ASN A 575 10.77 -18.32 -27.93
CA ASN A 575 10.98 -19.62 -28.57
C ASN A 575 12.44 -20.14 -28.44
N ASP A 576 13.13 -19.78 -27.36
CA ASP A 576 14.52 -20.17 -27.10
C ASP A 576 14.65 -20.90 -25.75
N ASP A 577 14.48 -22.22 -25.80
CA ASP A 577 14.68 -23.11 -24.65
C ASP A 577 16.10 -23.68 -24.57
N ALA A 578 16.93 -23.47 -25.59
CA ALA A 578 18.25 -24.09 -25.69
C ALA A 578 19.37 -23.17 -25.16
N SER A 579 19.18 -21.85 -25.27
CA SER A 579 20.16 -20.88 -24.81
C SER A 579 20.18 -20.75 -23.29
N PRO A 580 21.38 -20.68 -22.67
CA PRO A 580 21.52 -20.32 -21.26
C PRO A 580 20.95 -18.93 -20.89
N GLU A 581 20.71 -18.07 -21.89
CA GLU A 581 20.12 -16.73 -21.71
C GLU A 581 18.68 -16.61 -22.26
N GLY A 582 18.05 -17.73 -22.59
CA GLY A 582 16.64 -17.77 -22.97
C GLY A 582 15.72 -17.44 -21.78
N CYS A 583 14.46 -17.12 -22.06
CA CYS A 583 13.45 -16.78 -21.07
C CYS A 583 13.25 -17.91 -20.04
N SER A 584 13.30 -19.17 -20.49
CA SER A 584 13.12 -20.35 -19.63
C SER A 584 14.28 -20.50 -18.63
N ALA A 585 15.51 -20.42 -19.11
CA ALA A 585 16.71 -20.49 -18.26
C ALA A 585 16.79 -19.32 -17.27
N THR A 586 16.42 -18.11 -17.74
CA THR A 586 16.36 -16.91 -16.89
C THR A 586 15.36 -17.09 -15.77
N LEU A 587 14.14 -17.53 -16.08
CA LEU A 587 13.09 -17.75 -15.08
C LEU A 587 13.46 -18.86 -14.08
N ALA A 588 14.02 -19.98 -14.55
CA ALA A 588 14.49 -21.05 -13.66
C ALA A 588 15.53 -20.53 -12.66
N LYS A 589 16.56 -19.84 -13.14
CA LYS A 589 17.64 -19.29 -12.31
C LYS A 589 17.11 -18.38 -11.20
N TRP A 590 16.28 -17.42 -11.55
CA TRP A 590 15.75 -16.45 -10.58
C TRP A 590 14.74 -17.09 -9.62
N THR A 591 14.00 -18.12 -10.07
CA THR A 591 13.09 -18.89 -9.20
C THR A 591 13.86 -19.67 -8.14
N HIS A 592 14.96 -20.31 -8.54
CA HIS A 592 15.85 -21.01 -7.60
C HIS A 592 16.55 -20.04 -6.65
N LEU A 593 16.99 -18.87 -7.14
CA LEU A 593 17.57 -17.86 -6.27
C LEU A 593 16.57 -17.39 -5.19
N LYS A 594 15.31 -17.14 -5.57
CA LYS A 594 14.27 -16.77 -4.59
C LYS A 594 14.05 -17.89 -3.57
N ALA A 595 13.96 -19.14 -4.01
CA ALA A 595 13.85 -20.30 -3.12
C ALA A 595 15.01 -20.39 -2.13
N ARG A 596 16.24 -20.13 -2.59
CA ARG A 596 17.43 -20.09 -1.73
C ARG A 596 17.45 -18.89 -0.76
N LEU A 597 16.86 -17.76 -1.14
CA LEU A 597 16.74 -16.59 -0.28
C LEU A 597 15.64 -16.72 0.80
N MET A 598 14.81 -17.77 0.76
CA MET A 598 13.66 -17.91 1.67
C MET A 598 13.96 -17.81 3.17
N PRO A 599 15.08 -18.33 3.71
CA PRO A 599 15.39 -18.15 5.14
C PRO A 599 15.50 -16.66 5.52
N TYR A 600 16.15 -15.86 4.67
CA TYR A 600 16.21 -14.41 4.82
C TYR A 600 14.87 -13.73 4.57
N LEU A 601 14.22 -14.03 3.43
CA LEU A 601 12.98 -13.35 3.02
C LEU A 601 11.85 -13.58 4.03
N PHE A 602 11.71 -14.80 4.55
CA PHE A 602 10.63 -15.12 5.47
C PHE A 602 10.88 -14.56 6.87
N ALA A 603 12.13 -14.53 7.34
CA ALA A 603 12.49 -13.83 8.57
C ALA A 603 12.24 -12.31 8.46
N GLN A 604 12.62 -11.71 7.33
CA GLN A 604 12.36 -10.30 7.06
C GLN A 604 10.87 -10.01 6.86
N ALA A 605 10.07 -10.96 6.38
CA ALA A 605 8.61 -10.81 6.32
C ALA A 605 8.01 -10.62 7.73
N GLN A 606 8.51 -11.36 8.73
CA GLN A 606 8.06 -11.20 10.12
C GLN A 606 8.46 -9.85 10.71
N GLU A 607 9.69 -9.37 10.44
CA GLU A 607 10.10 -8.00 10.81
C GLU A 607 9.18 -6.96 10.14
N SER A 608 8.91 -7.13 8.85
CA SER A 608 8.07 -6.25 8.06
C SER A 608 6.65 -6.15 8.62
N THR A 609 6.02 -7.28 8.95
CA THR A 609 4.70 -7.31 9.57
C THR A 609 4.69 -6.62 10.94
N ARG A 610 5.68 -6.92 11.81
CA ARG A 610 5.77 -6.30 13.15
C ARG A 610 6.03 -4.79 13.09
N GLY A 611 6.84 -4.35 12.12
CA GLY A 611 7.26 -2.95 11.98
C GLY A 611 6.37 -2.09 11.07
N GLY A 612 5.41 -2.69 10.34
CA GLY A 612 4.64 -1.97 9.32
C GLY A 612 5.48 -1.56 8.11
N LEU A 613 6.48 -2.37 7.74
CA LEU A 613 7.47 -2.03 6.72
C LEU A 613 7.25 -2.84 5.43
N PRO A 614 7.47 -2.26 4.24
CA PRO A 614 7.56 -3.02 3.00
C PRO A 614 8.71 -4.04 3.07
N LEU A 615 8.46 -5.29 2.70
CA LEU A 615 9.51 -6.31 2.61
C LEU A 615 10.39 -6.07 1.37
N SER A 616 9.75 -5.89 0.21
CA SER A 616 10.39 -5.52 -1.05
C SER A 616 9.88 -4.16 -1.50
N LEU A 617 10.54 -3.53 -2.47
CA LEU A 617 10.26 -2.13 -2.81
C LEU A 617 10.29 -1.25 -1.55
N ARG A 618 11.20 -1.57 -0.62
CA ARG A 618 11.47 -0.71 0.52
C ARG A 618 12.30 0.46 0.02
N ALA A 619 11.66 1.63 -0.04
CA ALA A 619 12.30 2.85 -0.49
C ALA A 619 13.61 3.10 0.27
N MET A 620 14.65 3.54 -0.44
CA MET A 620 15.99 3.70 0.13
C MET A 620 15.99 4.62 1.35
N CYS A 621 15.14 5.65 1.38
CA CYS A 621 15.00 6.55 2.53
C CYS A 621 14.55 5.88 3.82
N ILE A 622 13.93 4.70 3.79
CA ILE A 622 13.56 3.95 5.00
C ILE A 622 14.80 3.46 5.74
N GLU A 623 15.83 3.00 5.01
CA GLU A 623 17.08 2.50 5.58
C GLU A 623 18.16 3.59 5.72
N PHE A 624 18.07 4.64 4.90
CA PHE A 624 19.07 5.71 4.82
C PHE A 624 18.41 7.10 4.89
N PRO A 625 17.64 7.42 5.96
CA PRO A 625 16.88 8.67 6.03
C PRO A 625 17.74 9.94 6.08
N GLU A 626 18.97 9.83 6.58
CA GLU A 626 19.94 10.94 6.65
C GLU A 626 20.65 11.21 5.31
N ASP A 627 20.51 10.31 4.33
CA ASP A 627 21.08 10.47 3.01
C ASP A 627 20.06 11.21 2.11
N PRO A 628 20.34 12.46 1.69
CA PRO A 628 19.40 13.23 0.87
C PRO A 628 19.16 12.60 -0.50
N THR A 629 20.12 11.83 -1.05
CA THR A 629 19.92 11.10 -2.31
C THR A 629 18.91 9.98 -2.13
N ALA A 630 18.86 9.32 -0.98
CA ALA A 630 17.94 8.20 -0.74
C ALA A 630 16.44 8.59 -0.84
N TRP A 631 16.10 9.86 -0.66
CA TRP A 631 14.74 10.38 -0.81
C TRP A 631 14.31 10.61 -2.26
N THR A 632 15.23 10.58 -3.22
CA THR A 632 14.93 10.82 -4.65
C THR A 632 14.99 9.55 -5.50
N LEU A 633 15.56 8.46 -4.97
CA LEU A 633 15.76 7.21 -5.67
C LEU A 633 14.43 6.45 -5.88
N ASP A 634 14.10 6.22 -7.14
CA ASP A 634 12.85 5.57 -7.56
C ASP A 634 13.06 4.39 -8.54
N ARG A 635 14.33 4.03 -8.80
CA ARG A 635 14.75 2.95 -9.70
C ARG A 635 15.57 1.86 -9.01
N GLN A 636 15.65 1.91 -7.68
CA GLN A 636 16.31 0.91 -6.84
C GLN A 636 15.62 0.87 -5.49
N PHE A 637 15.77 -0.25 -4.78
CA PHE A 637 15.10 -0.45 -3.51
C PHE A 637 15.83 -1.47 -2.64
N MET A 638 15.45 -1.52 -1.37
CA MET A 638 15.89 -2.55 -0.44
C MET A 638 14.88 -3.73 -0.43
N VAL A 639 15.41 -4.94 -0.31
CA VAL A 639 14.66 -6.15 0.04
C VAL A 639 15.09 -6.57 1.44
N GLY A 640 14.20 -6.44 2.41
CA GLY A 640 14.54 -6.43 3.82
C GLY A 640 15.49 -5.28 4.14
N ASN A 641 16.35 -5.47 5.14
CA ASN A 641 17.30 -4.47 5.61
C ASN A 641 18.71 -4.56 4.97
N SER A 642 19.03 -5.68 4.30
CA SER A 642 20.41 -5.99 3.89
C SER A 642 20.66 -6.05 2.38
N LEU A 643 19.63 -6.28 1.55
CA LEU A 643 19.81 -6.46 0.10
C LEU A 643 19.35 -5.22 -0.67
N LEU A 644 20.24 -4.61 -1.44
CA LEU A 644 19.93 -3.54 -2.38
C LEU A 644 19.76 -4.14 -3.78
N VAL A 645 18.63 -3.83 -4.42
CA VAL A 645 18.25 -4.32 -5.74
C VAL A 645 18.06 -3.14 -6.68
N THR A 646 18.73 -3.20 -7.84
CA THR A 646 18.52 -2.24 -8.92
C THR A 646 18.03 -2.97 -10.19
N PRO A 647 16.74 -2.86 -10.53
CA PRO A 647 16.24 -3.31 -11.81
C PRO A 647 16.91 -2.60 -13.00
N ILE A 648 17.03 -3.32 -14.12
CA ILE A 648 17.66 -2.82 -15.35
C ILE A 648 16.57 -2.55 -16.38
N PHE A 649 16.60 -1.37 -16.99
CA PHE A 649 15.59 -0.92 -17.97
C PHE A 649 16.10 -0.92 -19.42
N GLU A 650 17.37 -1.25 -19.61
CA GLU A 650 18.03 -1.28 -20.92
C GLU A 650 18.27 -2.73 -21.38
N GLU A 651 18.16 -2.96 -22.69
CA GLU A 651 18.40 -4.28 -23.29
C GLU A 651 19.87 -4.71 -23.13
N ASP A 652 20.81 -3.79 -23.37
CA ASP A 652 22.25 -4.01 -23.32
C ASP A 652 22.79 -4.31 -21.91
N GLY A 653 21.97 -4.09 -20.88
CA GLY A 653 22.31 -4.37 -19.49
C GLY A 653 22.91 -3.20 -18.73
N THR A 654 23.05 -2.04 -19.36
CA THR A 654 23.60 -0.83 -18.72
C THR A 654 22.64 -0.33 -17.64
N VAL A 655 23.20 0.00 -16.48
CA VAL A 655 22.43 0.47 -15.34
C VAL A 655 23.24 1.42 -14.47
N GLN A 656 22.59 2.50 -14.03
CA GLN A 656 23.13 3.44 -13.06
C GLN A 656 22.34 3.37 -11.75
N PHE A 657 23.05 3.28 -10.64
CA PHE A 657 22.46 3.22 -9.31
C PHE A 657 23.37 3.86 -8.26
N TYR A 658 22.80 4.13 -7.10
CA TYR A 658 23.49 4.74 -5.99
C TYR A 658 23.72 3.73 -4.86
N LEU A 659 24.96 3.65 -4.37
CA LEU A 659 25.29 2.93 -3.14
C LEU A 659 25.33 3.95 -1.99
N PRO A 660 24.51 3.81 -0.94
CA PRO A 660 24.62 4.60 0.28
C PRO A 660 25.96 4.39 1.00
N LYS A 661 26.27 5.26 1.97
CA LYS A 661 27.48 5.14 2.80
C LYS A 661 27.64 3.73 3.37
N GLY A 662 28.82 3.16 3.17
CA GLY A 662 29.23 1.86 3.69
C GLY A 662 29.87 0.98 2.62
N ARG A 663 30.28 -0.23 3.00
CA ARG A 663 30.75 -1.26 2.06
C ARG A 663 29.58 -2.11 1.61
N TRP A 664 29.56 -2.41 0.31
CA TRP A 664 28.53 -3.21 -0.35
C TRP A 664 29.21 -4.30 -1.16
N THR A 665 28.75 -5.53 -0.99
CA THR A 665 29.30 -6.70 -1.69
C THR A 665 28.32 -7.19 -2.75
N ASN A 666 28.74 -7.26 -4.01
CA ASN A 666 27.92 -7.83 -5.07
C ASN A 666 27.65 -9.31 -4.76
N PHE A 667 26.38 -9.70 -4.68
CA PHE A 667 25.97 -11.03 -4.25
C PHE A 667 26.49 -12.14 -5.17
N PHE A 668 26.65 -11.86 -6.47
CA PHE A 668 27.06 -12.83 -7.47
C PHE A 668 28.58 -12.93 -7.62
N THR A 669 29.28 -11.79 -7.66
CA THR A 669 30.73 -11.75 -7.95
C THR A 669 31.60 -11.71 -6.71
N GLY A 670 31.04 -11.31 -5.56
CA GLY A 670 31.81 -11.02 -4.34
C GLY A 670 32.60 -9.70 -4.41
N GLU A 671 32.49 -8.93 -5.49
CA GLU A 671 33.16 -7.63 -5.62
C GLU A 671 32.64 -6.67 -4.55
N VAL A 672 33.55 -5.98 -3.87
CA VAL A 672 33.23 -5.01 -2.83
C VAL A 672 33.38 -3.59 -3.38
N LYS A 673 32.34 -2.78 -3.20
CA LYS A 673 32.34 -1.35 -3.52
C LYS A 673 32.03 -0.52 -2.28
N ALA A 674 32.63 0.67 -2.19
CA ALA A 674 32.36 1.62 -1.12
C ALA A 674 31.39 2.71 -1.62
N GLY A 675 30.35 2.98 -0.86
CA GLY A 675 29.54 4.19 -0.98
C GLY A 675 29.96 5.26 0.04
N PRO A 676 29.43 6.49 -0.04
CA PRO A 676 28.35 6.91 -0.92
C PRO A 676 28.80 7.23 -2.35
N GLY A 677 28.04 6.83 -3.36
CA GLY A 677 28.33 7.20 -4.75
C GLY A 677 27.43 6.56 -5.80
N TRP A 678 27.31 7.22 -6.96
CA TRP A 678 26.70 6.63 -8.15
C TRP A 678 27.68 5.70 -8.84
N VAL A 679 27.18 4.56 -9.29
CA VAL A 679 27.92 3.50 -9.97
C VAL A 679 27.20 3.19 -11.27
N GLU A 680 27.98 2.93 -12.32
CA GLU A 680 27.50 2.39 -13.59
C GLU A 680 28.07 0.98 -13.78
N GLU A 681 27.20 0.04 -14.13
CA GLU A 681 27.54 -1.36 -14.41
C GLU A 681 26.80 -1.85 -15.65
N THR A 682 27.28 -2.97 -16.22
CA THR A 682 26.62 -3.67 -17.31
C THR A 682 26.42 -5.14 -16.92
N HIS A 683 25.21 -5.65 -17.05
CA HIS A 683 24.86 -7.01 -16.66
C HIS A 683 24.18 -7.80 -17.79
N SER A 684 24.53 -9.08 -17.93
CA SER A 684 23.75 -10.02 -18.74
C SER A 684 22.34 -10.22 -18.15
N PHE A 685 21.44 -10.90 -18.88
CA PHE A 685 20.09 -11.22 -18.39
C PHE A 685 20.07 -12.11 -17.13
N ALA A 686 21.19 -12.76 -16.83
CA ALA A 686 21.30 -13.67 -15.70
C ALA A 686 21.64 -12.98 -14.37
N THR A 687 21.94 -11.67 -14.37
CA THR A 687 22.29 -10.91 -13.16
C THR A 687 21.69 -9.50 -13.21
N LEU A 688 21.68 -8.81 -12.07
CA LEU A 688 21.47 -7.38 -11.93
C LEU A 688 22.30 -6.88 -10.73
N PRO A 689 22.41 -5.57 -10.48
CA PRO A 689 22.99 -5.08 -9.23
C PRO A 689 22.18 -5.56 -8.02
N LEU A 690 22.67 -6.64 -7.41
CA LEU A 690 22.20 -7.19 -6.14
C LEU A 690 23.36 -7.08 -5.15
N TYR A 691 23.27 -6.12 -4.24
CA TYR A 691 24.33 -5.80 -3.31
C TYR A 691 23.91 -6.12 -1.87
N VAL A 692 24.81 -6.76 -1.13
CA VAL A 692 24.65 -7.04 0.30
C VAL A 692 25.38 -5.97 1.09
N ARG A 693 24.67 -5.33 2.03
CA ARG A 693 25.22 -4.32 2.93
C ARG A 693 26.23 -4.96 3.90
N GLU A 694 27.30 -4.24 4.26
CA GLU A 694 28.13 -4.60 5.41
C GLU A 694 27.31 -4.73 6.72
N GLY A 695 27.86 -5.42 7.72
CA GLY A 695 27.15 -5.68 8.96
C GLY A 695 26.00 -6.68 8.79
N THR A 696 26.14 -7.64 7.87
CA THR A 696 25.08 -8.61 7.56
C THR A 696 25.54 -10.05 7.83
N LEU A 697 24.72 -10.82 8.55
CA LEU A 697 24.72 -12.28 8.50
C LEU A 697 23.56 -12.72 7.60
N LEU A 698 23.86 -13.15 6.38
CA LEU A 698 22.85 -13.59 5.41
C LEU A 698 22.70 -15.10 5.49
N VAL A 699 21.53 -15.57 5.92
CA VAL A 699 21.18 -17.00 5.94
C VAL A 699 20.49 -17.35 4.63
N LEU A 700 21.05 -18.32 3.91
CA LEU A 700 20.58 -18.84 2.65
C LEU A 700 20.24 -20.33 2.81
N GLY A 701 19.28 -20.81 2.04
CA GLY A 701 19.15 -22.25 1.82
C GLY A 701 20.39 -22.81 1.12
N ARG A 702 20.51 -24.13 1.10
CA ARG A 702 21.58 -24.82 0.37
C ARG A 702 21.65 -24.42 -1.10
N GLU A 703 22.84 -24.55 -1.67
CA GLU A 703 23.05 -24.40 -3.11
C GLU A 703 22.17 -25.41 -3.88
N GLY A 704 21.52 -24.94 -4.95
CA GLY A 704 20.58 -25.75 -5.74
C GLY A 704 19.22 -26.02 -5.07
N GLU A 705 18.86 -25.35 -3.97
CA GLU A 705 17.52 -25.41 -3.42
C GLU A 705 16.48 -24.82 -4.40
N LYS A 706 15.33 -25.50 -4.53
CA LYS A 706 14.28 -25.16 -5.49
C LYS A 706 12.90 -25.08 -4.86
N ARG A 707 12.75 -25.57 -3.63
CA ARG A 707 11.50 -25.56 -2.89
C ARG A 707 11.35 -24.20 -2.23
N THR A 708 10.16 -23.60 -2.30
CA THR A 708 9.87 -22.38 -1.53
C THR A 708 9.71 -22.69 -0.04
N VAL A 709 9.19 -23.86 0.32
CA VAL A 709 8.93 -24.27 1.71
C VAL A 709 9.79 -25.49 2.07
N TYR A 710 10.63 -25.34 3.09
CA TYR A 710 11.52 -26.36 3.66
C TYR A 710 11.92 -25.94 5.10
N ASP A 711 12.68 -26.75 5.83
CA ASP A 711 13.23 -26.34 7.13
C ASP A 711 14.34 -25.30 6.90
N TYR A 712 14.04 -24.03 7.19
CA TYR A 712 14.97 -22.92 6.97
C TYR A 712 16.18 -22.91 7.90
N ALA A 713 16.28 -23.85 8.84
CA ALA A 713 17.44 -24.04 9.71
C ALA A 713 18.30 -25.27 9.34
N GLU A 714 17.89 -26.05 8.32
CA GLU A 714 18.59 -27.26 7.87
C GLU A 714 19.41 -27.02 6.60
N ASP A 715 20.64 -27.54 6.55
CA ASP A 715 21.56 -27.47 5.40
C ASP A 715 21.79 -26.02 4.89
N VAL A 716 21.81 -25.03 5.78
CA VAL A 716 21.90 -23.62 5.37
C VAL A 716 23.33 -23.18 5.04
N GLU A 717 23.46 -22.16 4.20
CA GLU A 717 24.68 -21.39 4.06
C GLU A 717 24.53 -20.04 4.79
N VAL A 718 25.46 -19.76 5.70
CA VAL A 718 25.55 -18.47 6.40
C VAL A 718 26.72 -17.69 5.83
N ARG A 719 26.43 -16.56 5.19
CA ARG A 719 27.44 -15.63 4.67
C ARG A 719 27.55 -14.41 5.57
N SER A 720 28.74 -14.17 6.11
CA SER A 720 29.06 -12.99 6.91
C SER A 720 29.68 -11.91 6.02
N TYR A 721 29.06 -10.74 5.94
CA TYR A 721 29.51 -9.62 5.12
C TYR A 721 29.99 -8.48 6.02
N PHE A 722 31.30 -8.42 6.26
CA PHE A 722 31.90 -7.44 7.17
C PHE A 722 31.10 -7.31 8.49
N ALA A 723 30.64 -8.44 9.03
CA ALA A 723 29.82 -8.46 10.23
C ALA A 723 30.67 -8.06 11.44
N GLU A 724 30.17 -7.10 12.21
CA GLU A 724 30.81 -6.61 13.43
C GLU A 724 30.16 -7.26 14.67
N GLU A 725 30.76 -7.04 15.84
CA GLU A 725 30.20 -7.48 17.12
C GLU A 725 28.71 -7.09 17.23
N CYS A 726 27.88 -7.99 17.76
CA CYS A 726 26.42 -7.85 17.86
C CYS A 726 25.64 -7.89 16.53
N THR A 727 26.29 -8.12 15.37
CA THR A 727 25.55 -8.38 14.12
C THR A 727 24.71 -9.64 14.30
N ARG A 728 23.40 -9.54 14.04
CA ARG A 728 22.41 -10.60 14.30
C ARG A 728 21.65 -11.00 13.05
N ALA A 729 21.37 -12.30 12.90
CA ALA A 729 20.38 -12.84 11.99
C ALA A 729 19.40 -13.74 12.74
N VAL A 730 18.14 -13.72 12.32
CA VAL A 730 17.09 -14.58 12.87
C VAL A 730 16.62 -15.51 11.76
N VAL A 731 16.50 -16.79 12.09
CA VAL A 731 15.84 -17.79 11.26
C VAL A 731 14.50 -18.12 11.92
N VAL A 732 13.46 -18.17 11.10
CA VAL A 732 12.11 -18.53 11.53
C VAL A 732 11.68 -19.86 10.90
N ASP A 733 10.76 -20.57 11.53
CA ASP A 733 10.15 -21.76 10.93
C ASP A 733 9.08 -21.40 9.88
N GLY A 734 8.39 -22.41 9.35
CA GLY A 734 7.32 -22.23 8.35
C GLY A 734 6.08 -21.48 8.86
N GLU A 735 5.92 -21.36 10.18
CA GLU A 735 4.84 -20.59 10.82
C GLU A 735 5.28 -19.16 11.16
N GLY A 736 6.57 -18.83 10.98
CA GLY A 736 7.15 -17.52 11.27
C GLY A 736 7.64 -17.35 12.70
N GLU A 737 7.75 -18.44 13.48
CA GLU A 737 8.29 -18.41 14.84
C GLU A 737 9.82 -18.47 14.82
N GLU A 738 10.47 -17.71 15.70
CA GLU A 738 11.94 -17.66 15.78
C GLU A 738 12.49 -19.00 16.29
N VAL A 739 13.34 -19.65 15.50
CA VAL A 739 13.94 -20.96 15.84
C VAL A 739 15.45 -20.90 16.04
N VAL A 740 16.14 -20.01 15.33
CA VAL A 740 17.59 -19.82 15.48
C VAL A 740 17.92 -18.34 15.48
N VAL A 741 18.83 -17.94 16.36
CA VAL A 741 19.42 -16.61 16.38
C VAL A 741 20.92 -16.75 16.24
N LEU A 742 21.46 -16.24 15.14
CA LEU A 742 22.89 -16.15 14.90
C LEU A 742 23.37 -14.76 15.30
N GLU A 743 24.49 -14.69 16.00
CA GLU A 743 25.08 -13.42 16.45
C GLU A 743 26.60 -13.46 16.36
N VAL A 744 27.26 -12.35 16.03
CA VAL A 744 28.73 -12.26 16.13
C VAL A 744 29.11 -11.87 17.55
N LYS A 745 29.84 -12.75 18.26
CA LYS A 745 30.44 -12.51 19.58
C LYS A 745 31.91 -12.88 19.61
N GLY A 746 32.75 -11.96 20.07
CA GLY A 746 34.20 -12.17 20.11
C GLY A 746 34.81 -12.46 18.73
N GLY A 747 34.20 -11.94 17.66
CA GLY A 747 34.60 -12.21 16.27
C GLY A 747 34.15 -13.57 15.71
N GLU A 748 33.41 -14.38 16.47
CA GLU A 748 32.86 -15.66 16.01
C GLU A 748 31.33 -15.60 15.91
N ILE A 749 30.75 -16.29 14.93
CA ILE A 749 29.29 -16.47 14.85
C ILE A 749 28.87 -17.52 15.91
N VAL A 750 28.08 -17.12 16.91
CA VAL A 750 27.46 -18.00 17.92
C VAL A 750 25.99 -18.30 17.55
N GLY A 751 25.37 -19.28 18.22
CA GLY A 751 24.00 -19.74 17.93
C GLY A 751 23.91 -20.82 16.85
N ARG A 752 25.07 -21.36 16.41
CA ARG A 752 25.17 -22.39 15.36
C ARG A 752 24.53 -23.70 15.76
N GLU A 753 24.47 -23.98 17.06
CA GLU A 753 23.88 -25.19 17.64
C GLU A 753 22.37 -25.34 17.37
N GLY A 754 21.69 -24.24 17.00
CA GLY A 754 20.29 -24.28 16.56
C GLY A 754 20.11 -24.72 15.10
N LEU A 755 21.17 -24.68 14.29
CA LEU A 755 21.15 -25.12 12.90
C LEU A 755 21.32 -26.65 12.81
N LYS A 756 20.80 -27.25 11.74
CA LYS A 756 20.78 -28.70 11.50
C LYS A 756 21.46 -29.05 10.18
N GLY A 757 21.93 -30.29 10.05
CA GLY A 757 22.51 -30.80 8.81
C GLY A 757 23.86 -30.17 8.45
N ASP A 758 24.18 -30.18 7.16
CA ASP A 758 25.48 -29.78 6.64
C ASP A 758 25.53 -28.27 6.35
N CYS A 759 25.71 -27.47 7.40
CA CYS A 759 25.76 -26.02 7.30
C CYS A 759 27.12 -25.49 6.82
N VAL A 760 27.10 -24.53 5.89
CA VAL A 760 28.30 -23.87 5.34
C VAL A 760 28.43 -22.45 5.89
N PHE A 761 29.63 -22.06 6.31
CA PHE A 761 29.90 -20.70 6.81
C PHE A 761 30.97 -20.03 5.96
N THR A 762 30.63 -18.89 5.38
CA THR A 762 31.53 -18.11 4.52
C THR A 762 31.71 -16.72 5.13
N VAL A 763 32.96 -16.28 5.28
CA VAL A 763 33.28 -14.94 5.77
C VAL A 763 33.80 -14.11 4.60
N VAL A 764 33.09 -13.04 4.28
CA VAL A 764 33.52 -11.97 3.38
C VAL A 764 34.16 -10.89 4.25
N SER A 765 35.48 -10.99 4.39
CA SER A 765 36.35 -10.00 5.03
C SER A 765 37.36 -9.47 4.01
N ALA A 766 37.99 -8.33 4.35
CA ALA A 766 38.95 -7.63 3.48
C ALA A 766 40.12 -8.50 3.01
#